data_AF-A0A0M0J5P6-F1
#
_entry.id   AF-A0A0M0J5P6-F1
#
_cell.length_a   1.000
_cell.length_b   1.000
_cell.length_c   1.000
_cell.angle_alpha   90.00
_cell.angle_beta   90.00
_cell.angle_gamma   90.00
#
_symmetry.space_group_name_H-M   'P 1'
#
loop_
_entity.id
_entity.type
_entity.pdbx_description
1 polymer ?
#
loop_
_entity_poly.entity_id
_entity_poly.type
_entity_poly.pdbx_seq_one_letter_code
_entity_poly.pdbx_strand_id
1 'polypeptide(L)'
;MLRTLCLSLGLSLFVATTAQGPKAENMNGDYPLSATPGADKSGSKFPKRFSDYPGDVEFFDLYSPMIRSTYGEVFWTLLDPVPLPQAIVAKYAGKGMAVVGFETNQVRRTATGEEVSVPINVAYNHHFESTMTGNKSVLEKVKLGGPDDPRRHGHGHGSTTADYAWVVRELSPGIKVGGKTLPTSQDFGGANGGEYRKSFHGYAPGYVQVIESPTTWHITPMQIDTWNRDLMSLDGSTPFVPGPLPASALVSRLAQRAPQAGYVPLSSGQVGGCEGAVGSPKSAAECFAAAKGLGSSLCGASMTTHSVESKTVPAGCALTLTPSAATSAASGAATGAATGAVSCAATWNSAPPESPTSPCGGKAKDHAGKRRAAGVVSALSGWHLEVSLSEPNQTATLTITGPADEWFGVGFNATTMGGGAPGDPTGPYAILVGGGDGEVSERRLYNHAAGELLEPSIKVLSSAVLDGKRTLVLERPLNGTTPQHFSFRLEDDAQGDASLLSIISAIGSGPTFGLDHHSQKTTTTLALLQLEAPMCICPAPEPAFGFAKGTLEYIDPVTNSSKGKVGFDNTCAPPPRMDTLAEKNPACDLRTYAGGQIACHHEWVLLDADQPTPWADQPLEYQLKFRYWVQPYDPSFHTNVYRNTWGLGSPVEYDVAQCAPGTPTAQCNHTITSLGIFQPKPSATSPHQRLVKANFHCHAPTCLAISLYTCDPAVHTSCQNKTLLCEERPIYGGRGDPRLAGTVYDEPGYIAQPPCVWGRSEHGLEPPPLISGVNLYAEATTNNTYGHHGEMAWLQVYYLEED
;
A
#
# COMPACT_ATOMS: atom_id res chain seq x y z
N MET A 1 27.57 68.57 -62.19
CA MET A 1 28.49 67.58 -61.59
C MET A 1 27.69 66.34 -61.24
N LEU A 2 27.86 65.30 -62.07
CA LEU A 2 27.43 63.90 -61.91
C LEU A 2 28.03 63.31 -60.61
N ARG A 3 27.50 62.31 -59.89
CA ARG A 3 26.94 60.98 -60.24
C ARG A 3 26.34 60.40 -58.92
N THR A 4 25.11 59.89 -58.86
CA THR A 4 24.62 58.56 -59.28
C THR A 4 24.52 57.56 -58.11
N LEU A 5 23.27 57.28 -57.76
CA LEU A 5 22.77 56.11 -57.03
C LEU A 5 23.21 54.82 -57.74
N CYS A 6 23.78 53.86 -57.02
CA CYS A 6 23.94 52.49 -57.51
C CYS A 6 23.40 51.50 -56.47
N LEU A 7 22.25 50.89 -56.81
CA LEU A 7 21.81 49.60 -56.30
C LEU A 7 22.83 48.54 -56.74
N SER A 8 23.28 47.70 -55.81
CA SER A 8 23.90 46.41 -56.14
C SER A 8 23.24 45.32 -55.30
N LEU A 9 22.38 44.53 -55.96
CA LEU A 9 22.00 43.19 -55.54
C LEU A 9 23.26 42.34 -55.38
N GLY A 10 23.61 41.98 -54.15
CA GLY A 10 24.58 40.95 -53.83
C GLY A 10 23.86 39.68 -53.41
N LEU A 11 23.69 38.76 -54.36
CA LEU A 11 23.21 37.40 -54.12
C LEU A 11 24.28 36.64 -53.33
N SER A 12 24.22 36.68 -52.00
CA SER A 12 25.03 35.80 -51.15
C SER A 12 24.42 34.41 -51.18
N LEU A 13 25.01 33.52 -52.00
CA LEU A 13 24.87 32.08 -51.82
C LEU A 13 25.31 31.74 -50.38
N PHE A 14 24.36 31.63 -49.46
CA PHE A 14 24.56 30.84 -48.26
C PHE A 14 24.60 29.39 -48.71
N VAL A 15 25.81 28.88 -48.97
CA VAL A 15 26.05 27.45 -48.80
C VAL A 15 25.84 27.21 -47.30
N ALA A 16 24.62 26.82 -46.93
CA ALA A 16 24.34 26.26 -45.64
C ALA A 16 25.05 24.91 -45.56
N THR A 17 26.35 24.94 -45.27
CA THR A 17 27.00 23.79 -44.66
C THR A 17 26.31 23.62 -43.31
N THR A 18 25.31 22.75 -43.26
CA THR A 18 24.72 22.23 -42.03
C THR A 18 25.78 21.39 -41.32
N ALA A 19 26.79 22.05 -40.76
CA ALA A 19 27.56 21.47 -39.68
C ALA A 19 26.60 21.42 -38.49
N GLN A 20 25.87 20.31 -38.37
CA GLN A 20 25.20 19.96 -37.12
C GLN A 20 26.28 20.10 -36.03
N GLY A 21 26.02 20.97 -35.05
CA GLY A 21 26.89 21.11 -33.90
C GLY A 21 27.10 19.75 -33.21
N PRO A 22 28.12 19.64 -32.34
CA PRO A 22 28.34 18.40 -31.60
C PRO A 22 27.05 17.99 -30.88
N LYS A 23 26.66 16.73 -31.05
CA LYS A 23 25.50 16.15 -30.38
C LYS A 23 25.69 16.21 -28.86
N ALA A 24 24.59 16.42 -28.15
CA ALA A 24 24.61 16.55 -26.70
C ALA A 24 24.98 15.23 -26.00
N GLU A 25 25.82 15.31 -24.97
CA GLU A 25 26.18 14.16 -24.15
C GLU A 25 25.09 13.85 -23.10
N ASN A 26 25.00 12.56 -22.74
CA ASN A 26 24.20 12.11 -21.60
C ASN A 26 24.71 12.77 -20.30
N MET A 27 23.82 13.17 -19.40
CA MET A 27 24.17 13.75 -18.10
C MET A 27 25.08 12.82 -17.28
N ASN A 28 24.81 11.51 -17.31
CA ASN A 28 25.54 10.53 -16.49
C ASN A 28 26.44 9.60 -17.33
N GLY A 29 26.75 9.97 -18.58
CA GLY A 29 27.59 9.19 -19.50
C GLY A 29 26.91 7.94 -20.08
N ASP A 30 27.72 6.95 -20.48
CA ASP A 30 27.23 5.69 -21.05
C ASP A 30 26.49 4.83 -20.01
N TYR A 31 25.35 4.25 -20.37
CA TYR A 31 24.59 3.38 -19.45
C TYR A 31 24.86 1.89 -19.73
N PRO A 32 25.21 1.10 -18.71
CA PRO A 32 25.27 -0.35 -18.85
C PRO A 32 23.85 -0.92 -18.97
N LEU A 33 23.67 -1.94 -19.81
CA LEU A 33 22.43 -2.71 -19.95
C LEU A 33 22.68 -4.20 -19.70
N SER A 34 21.69 -4.88 -19.13
CA SER A 34 21.67 -6.34 -19.05
C SER A 34 21.18 -6.91 -20.39
N ALA A 35 22.01 -7.73 -21.04
CA ALA A 35 21.64 -8.32 -22.31
C ALA A 35 20.68 -9.50 -22.10
N THR A 36 19.47 -9.38 -22.64
CA THR A 36 18.46 -10.46 -22.66
C THR A 36 19.00 -11.69 -23.41
N PRO A 37 18.51 -12.92 -23.16
CA PRO A 37 19.15 -14.17 -23.59
C PRO A 37 19.63 -14.22 -25.05
N GLY A 38 18.80 -13.80 -26.00
CA GLY A 38 19.13 -13.77 -27.44
C GLY A 38 19.50 -12.40 -28.00
N ALA A 39 19.74 -11.39 -27.16
CA ALA A 39 20.28 -10.10 -27.62
C ALA A 39 21.78 -10.18 -27.97
N ASP A 40 22.26 -9.18 -28.72
CA ASP A 40 23.68 -8.99 -28.98
C ASP A 40 24.42 -8.64 -27.69
N LYS A 41 25.19 -9.61 -27.17
CA LYS A 41 25.92 -9.48 -25.91
C LYS A 41 27.02 -8.42 -25.94
N SER A 42 27.43 -7.94 -27.13
CA SER A 42 28.39 -6.84 -27.23
C SER A 42 27.78 -5.49 -26.87
N GLY A 43 26.44 -5.35 -26.98
CA GLY A 43 25.74 -4.07 -26.82
C GLY A 43 26.11 -3.02 -27.87
N SER A 44 26.95 -3.35 -28.86
CA SER A 44 27.58 -2.38 -29.76
C SER A 44 26.61 -1.71 -30.74
N LYS A 45 25.46 -2.32 -30.99
CA LYS A 45 24.41 -1.82 -31.88
C LYS A 45 23.42 -0.88 -31.21
N PHE A 46 23.32 -0.91 -29.88
CA PHE A 46 22.39 -0.05 -29.16
C PHE A 46 22.94 1.39 -29.11
N PRO A 47 22.16 2.43 -29.41
CA PRO A 47 22.66 3.80 -29.36
C PRO A 47 23.03 4.20 -27.92
N LYS A 48 24.28 4.61 -27.72
CA LYS A 48 24.83 4.95 -26.40
C LYS A 48 24.32 6.27 -25.82
N ARG A 49 23.97 7.22 -26.69
CA ARG A 49 23.49 8.55 -26.31
C ARG A 49 22.06 8.74 -26.80
N PHE A 50 21.24 9.43 -26.01
CA PHE A 50 19.88 9.79 -26.41
C PHE A 50 19.88 10.69 -27.67
N SER A 51 20.88 11.56 -27.82
CA SER A 51 21.06 12.38 -29.04
C SER A 51 21.36 11.58 -30.31
N ASP A 52 21.70 10.29 -30.18
CA ASP A 52 21.91 9.38 -31.31
C ASP A 52 20.63 8.68 -31.78
N TYR A 53 19.52 8.91 -31.09
CA TYR A 53 18.21 8.38 -31.48
C TYR A 53 17.67 9.14 -32.71
N PRO A 54 16.85 8.47 -33.54
CA PRO A 54 16.17 9.13 -34.65
C PRO A 54 15.11 10.12 -34.14
N GLY A 55 14.87 11.20 -34.90
CA GLY A 55 13.77 12.15 -34.65
C GLY A 55 14.17 13.49 -34.02
N ASP A 56 15.46 13.86 -34.11
CA ASP A 56 16.02 15.10 -33.56
C ASP A 56 15.74 15.27 -32.05
N VAL A 57 16.16 14.28 -31.27
CA VAL A 57 16.02 14.29 -29.81
C VAL A 57 16.74 15.50 -29.20
N GLU A 58 16.01 16.25 -28.38
CA GLU A 58 16.52 17.34 -27.55
C GLU A 58 16.36 17.01 -26.06
N PHE A 59 16.84 17.88 -25.18
CA PHE A 59 16.63 17.74 -23.75
C PHE A 59 16.31 19.06 -23.07
N PHE A 60 15.75 18.97 -21.86
CA PHE A 60 15.66 20.07 -20.92
C PHE A 60 15.89 19.58 -19.49
N ASP A 61 16.43 20.48 -18.65
CA ASP A 61 16.73 20.20 -17.25
C ASP A 61 15.65 20.82 -16.34
N LEU A 62 15.26 20.08 -15.30
CA LEU A 62 14.38 20.52 -14.22
C LEU A 62 15.09 20.32 -12.88
N TYR A 63 14.80 21.19 -11.93
CA TYR A 63 15.34 21.15 -10.59
C TYR A 63 14.19 21.08 -9.59
N SER A 64 14.25 20.16 -8.65
CA SER A 64 13.30 20.15 -7.52
C SER A 64 13.46 21.41 -6.68
N PRO A 65 12.44 21.81 -5.92
CA PRO A 65 12.65 22.69 -4.76
C PRO A 65 13.73 22.13 -3.82
N MET A 66 14.27 23.00 -2.95
CA MET A 66 15.34 22.63 -2.03
C MET A 66 14.88 21.54 -1.07
N ILE A 67 15.67 20.48 -0.96
CA ILE A 67 15.54 19.43 0.06
C ILE A 67 16.45 19.80 1.21
N ARG A 68 15.92 19.73 2.43
CA ARG A 68 16.66 19.99 3.68
C ARG A 68 16.33 18.87 4.68
N SER A 69 17.36 18.22 5.20
CA SER A 69 17.21 17.08 6.13
C SER A 69 18.36 17.02 7.13
N THR A 70 18.16 16.31 8.24
CA THR A 70 19.20 15.97 9.23
C THR A 70 19.56 14.49 9.17
N TYR A 71 20.69 14.08 9.75
CA TYR A 71 21.18 12.70 9.64
C TYR A 71 20.15 11.66 10.11
N GLY A 72 19.91 10.65 9.27
CA GLY A 72 18.92 9.58 9.52
C GLY A 72 17.48 9.99 9.28
N GLU A 73 17.19 11.26 8.98
CA GLU A 73 15.84 11.74 8.69
C GLU A 73 15.38 11.30 7.29
N VAL A 74 14.15 10.80 7.22
CA VAL A 74 13.46 10.49 5.96
C VAL A 74 12.78 11.76 5.44
N PHE A 75 13.17 12.20 4.25
CA PHE A 75 12.48 13.26 3.52
C PHE A 75 11.52 12.63 2.51
N TRP A 76 10.21 12.67 2.74
CA TRP A 76 9.22 12.05 1.85
C TRP A 76 7.90 12.82 1.75
N THR A 77 7.92 13.92 1.00
CA THR A 77 6.75 14.78 0.78
C THR A 77 6.72 15.33 -0.63
N LEU A 78 5.52 15.65 -1.13
CA LEU A 78 5.38 16.35 -2.40
C LEU A 78 5.99 17.76 -2.26
N LEU A 79 6.90 18.10 -3.17
CA LEU A 79 7.49 19.44 -3.25
C LEU A 79 6.64 20.38 -4.10
N ASP A 80 6.89 21.69 -3.99
CA ASP A 80 6.20 22.70 -4.79
C ASP A 80 6.30 22.40 -6.30
N PRO A 81 5.21 22.64 -7.07
CA PRO A 81 5.20 22.39 -8.51
C PRO A 81 6.26 23.20 -9.25
N VAL A 82 6.95 22.56 -10.20
CA VAL A 82 7.99 23.19 -11.03
C VAL A 82 7.44 23.44 -12.43
N PRO A 83 7.34 24.71 -12.89
CA PRO A 83 6.92 24.99 -14.26
C PRO A 83 7.97 24.49 -15.26
N LEU A 84 7.52 23.90 -16.35
CA LEU A 84 8.42 23.54 -17.46
C LEU A 84 8.98 24.81 -18.13
N PRO A 85 10.16 24.72 -18.78
CA PRO A 85 10.70 25.85 -19.54
C PRO A 85 9.71 26.34 -20.60
N GLN A 86 9.50 27.66 -20.67
CA GLN A 86 8.50 28.26 -21.56
C GLN A 86 8.69 27.87 -23.04
N ALA A 87 9.94 27.65 -23.48
CA ALA A 87 10.24 27.18 -24.82
C ALA A 87 9.69 25.77 -25.10
N ILE A 88 9.74 24.87 -24.11
CA ILE A 88 9.18 23.51 -24.19
C ILE A 88 7.65 23.60 -24.23
N VAL A 89 7.06 24.35 -23.30
CA VAL A 89 5.60 24.57 -23.24
C VAL A 89 5.07 25.12 -24.58
N ALA A 90 5.74 26.13 -25.14
CA ALA A 90 5.36 26.72 -26.42
C ALA A 90 5.53 25.75 -27.60
N LYS A 91 6.61 24.97 -27.63
CA LYS A 91 6.90 24.00 -28.71
C LYS A 91 5.85 22.89 -28.80
N TYR A 92 5.39 22.40 -27.65
CA TYR A 92 4.46 21.28 -27.53
C TYR A 92 3.00 21.69 -27.28
N ALA A 93 2.69 22.98 -27.31
CA ALA A 93 1.31 23.47 -27.21
C ALA A 93 0.43 22.85 -28.31
N GLY A 94 -0.62 22.12 -27.89
CA GLY A 94 -1.54 21.40 -28.77
C GLY A 94 -0.94 20.17 -29.45
N LYS A 95 0.18 19.63 -28.94
CA LYS A 95 0.92 18.51 -29.54
C LYS A 95 1.31 17.48 -28.46
N GLY A 96 1.61 16.26 -28.91
CA GLY A 96 2.25 15.25 -28.07
C GLY A 96 3.76 15.46 -27.98
N MET A 97 4.28 15.43 -26.76
CA MET A 97 5.71 15.31 -26.46
C MET A 97 6.02 13.84 -26.17
N ALA A 98 6.92 13.27 -26.97
CA ALA A 98 7.41 11.92 -26.76
C ALA A 98 8.66 11.99 -25.87
N VAL A 99 8.59 11.40 -24.67
CA VAL A 99 9.73 11.26 -23.76
C VAL A 99 10.42 9.94 -24.08
N VAL A 100 11.64 10.02 -24.61
CA VAL A 100 12.45 8.85 -24.97
C VAL A 100 13.20 8.28 -23.76
N GLY A 101 13.36 9.11 -22.73
CA GLY A 101 14.00 8.76 -21.48
C GLY A 101 14.24 9.98 -20.61
N PHE A 102 14.73 9.74 -19.40
CA PHE A 102 15.23 10.80 -18.53
C PHE A 102 16.50 10.34 -17.81
N GLU A 103 17.19 11.30 -17.22
CA GLU A 103 18.36 11.07 -16.39
C GLU A 103 18.22 11.87 -15.10
N THR A 104 18.81 11.40 -14.02
CA THR A 104 18.66 11.99 -12.69
C THR A 104 20.02 12.22 -12.02
N ASN A 105 20.11 13.27 -11.21
CA ASN A 105 21.23 13.54 -10.33
C ASN A 105 20.75 14.28 -9.09
N GLN A 106 21.59 14.33 -8.06
CA GLN A 106 21.42 15.17 -6.88
C GLN A 106 22.55 16.20 -6.87
N VAL A 107 22.22 17.46 -6.74
CA VAL A 107 23.14 18.58 -6.96
C VAL A 107 23.02 19.62 -5.87
N ARG A 108 24.12 20.30 -5.60
CA ARG A 108 24.17 21.50 -4.76
C ARG A 108 24.97 22.59 -5.46
N ARG A 109 24.79 23.83 -5.03
CA ARG A 109 25.61 24.96 -5.49
C ARG A 109 26.67 25.29 -4.44
N THR A 110 27.93 25.39 -4.85
CA THR A 110 29.02 25.84 -3.98
C THR A 110 28.88 27.33 -3.65
N ALA A 111 29.70 27.83 -2.72
CA ALA A 111 29.73 29.26 -2.40
C ALA A 111 30.10 30.15 -3.61
N THR A 112 30.76 29.60 -4.64
CA THR A 112 31.09 30.31 -5.89
C THR A 112 29.98 30.24 -6.93
N GLY A 113 28.88 29.53 -6.64
CA GLY A 113 27.73 29.33 -7.54
C GLY A 113 27.87 28.13 -8.49
N GLU A 114 28.99 27.40 -8.42
CA GLU A 114 29.23 26.20 -9.22
C GLU A 114 28.28 25.07 -8.82
N GLU A 115 27.66 24.42 -9.81
CA GLU A 115 26.84 23.23 -9.58
C GLU A 115 27.73 22.00 -9.45
N VAL A 116 27.61 21.29 -8.33
CA VAL A 116 28.37 20.06 -8.06
C VAL A 116 27.43 18.93 -7.66
N SER A 117 27.75 17.71 -8.07
CA SER A 117 27.00 16.52 -7.68
C SER A 117 27.15 16.25 -6.19
N VAL A 118 26.07 15.81 -5.55
CA VAL A 118 26.10 15.26 -4.20
C VAL A 118 26.34 13.75 -4.29
N PRO A 119 27.30 13.18 -3.56
CA PRO A 119 27.53 11.72 -3.53
C PRO A 119 26.32 10.93 -3.04
N ILE A 120 26.11 9.68 -3.50
CA ILE A 120 24.95 8.88 -3.05
C ILE A 120 25.06 8.51 -1.58
N ASN A 121 26.30 8.38 -1.11
CA ASN A 121 26.61 8.01 0.26
C ASN A 121 26.41 9.18 1.25
N VAL A 122 26.12 10.39 0.74
CA VAL A 122 25.76 11.60 1.51
C VAL A 122 24.24 11.74 1.62
N ALA A 123 23.53 11.60 0.51
CA ALA A 123 22.07 11.56 0.47
C ALA A 123 21.63 10.35 -0.35
N TYR A 124 21.03 9.38 0.34
CA TYR A 124 20.54 8.16 -0.26
C TYR A 124 19.13 8.36 -0.81
N ASN A 125 18.95 8.13 -2.10
CA ASN A 125 17.63 8.00 -2.69
C ASN A 125 17.11 6.59 -2.41
N HIS A 126 15.95 6.46 -1.77
CA HIS A 126 15.30 5.16 -1.59
C HIS A 126 14.32 4.87 -2.74
N HIS A 127 13.58 5.88 -3.19
CA HIS A 127 12.80 5.89 -4.43
C HIS A 127 12.30 7.33 -4.68
N PHE A 128 11.66 7.56 -5.83
CA PHE A 128 11.04 8.84 -6.12
C PHE A 128 9.78 8.67 -6.94
N GLU A 129 8.77 9.48 -6.67
CA GLU A 129 7.59 9.59 -7.54
C GLU A 129 7.61 10.95 -8.23
N SER A 130 7.44 10.96 -9.55
CA SER A 130 7.30 12.19 -10.31
C SER A 130 6.21 12.10 -11.35
N THR A 131 5.51 13.21 -11.52
CA THR A 131 4.37 13.33 -12.44
C THR A 131 4.51 14.62 -13.23
N MET A 132 4.34 14.53 -14.54
CA MET A 132 4.22 15.70 -15.40
C MET A 132 2.76 15.89 -15.79
N THR A 133 2.24 17.11 -15.69
CA THR A 133 0.87 17.47 -16.08
C THR A 133 0.88 18.44 -17.26
N GLY A 134 -0.04 18.22 -18.19
CA GLY A 134 -0.32 19.13 -19.29
C GLY A 134 -1.37 20.18 -18.96
N ASN A 135 -1.62 21.08 -19.90
CA ASN A 135 -2.61 22.17 -19.76
C ASN A 135 -4.07 21.71 -19.56
N LYS A 136 -4.33 20.40 -19.62
CA LYS A 136 -5.64 19.76 -19.44
C LYS A 136 -5.71 18.86 -18.21
N SER A 137 -4.71 18.85 -17.36
CA SER A 137 -4.73 18.11 -16.10
C SER A 137 -4.10 18.94 -14.98
N VAL A 138 -4.42 18.59 -13.74
CA VAL A 138 -3.81 19.22 -12.56
C VAL A 138 -3.59 18.18 -11.48
N LEU A 139 -2.46 18.23 -10.79
CA LEU A 139 -2.22 17.46 -9.58
C LEU A 139 -2.76 18.26 -8.39
N GLU A 140 -3.71 17.70 -7.65
CA GLU A 140 -4.35 18.38 -6.52
C GLU A 140 -4.46 17.47 -5.30
N LYS A 141 -4.42 18.09 -4.11
CA LYS A 141 -4.65 17.40 -2.84
C LYS A 141 -6.15 17.34 -2.60
N VAL A 142 -6.71 16.14 -2.59
CA VAL A 142 -8.13 15.91 -2.34
C VAL A 142 -8.34 15.27 -0.98
N LYS A 143 -9.47 15.60 -0.34
CA LYS A 143 -9.97 14.87 0.81
C LYS A 143 -10.59 13.56 0.34
N LEU A 144 -10.18 12.46 0.96
CA LEU A 144 -10.72 11.13 0.72
C LEU A 144 -12.07 10.96 1.45
N GLY A 145 -12.99 10.23 0.83
CA GLY A 145 -14.31 9.91 1.37
C GLY A 145 -14.30 8.78 2.41
N GLY A 146 -13.16 8.15 2.64
CA GLY A 146 -12.97 7.06 3.60
C GLY A 146 -11.90 6.06 3.13
N PRO A 147 -11.74 4.94 3.86
CA PRO A 147 -10.73 3.93 3.56
C PRO A 147 -10.83 3.30 2.17
N ASP A 148 -12.04 3.24 1.60
CA ASP A 148 -12.37 2.61 0.31
C ASP A 148 -12.48 3.62 -0.85
N ASP A 149 -12.10 4.88 -0.66
CA ASP A 149 -12.13 5.88 -1.73
C ASP A 149 -11.28 5.40 -2.92
N PRO A 150 -11.81 5.32 -4.15
CA PRO A 150 -11.07 4.79 -5.30
C PRO A 150 -9.86 5.63 -5.69
N ARG A 151 -9.79 6.89 -5.21
CA ARG A 151 -8.65 7.78 -5.38
C ARG A 151 -7.55 7.53 -4.36
N ARG A 152 -7.80 6.69 -3.36
CA ARG A 152 -6.80 6.22 -2.41
C ARG A 152 -5.94 5.18 -3.11
N HIS A 153 -4.82 5.62 -3.65
CA HIS A 153 -3.78 4.71 -4.13
C HIS A 153 -3.09 4.09 -2.91
N GLY A 154 -2.94 2.76 -2.90
CA GLY A 154 -2.21 2.06 -1.85
C GLY A 154 -0.76 2.54 -1.82
N HIS A 155 -0.36 3.22 -0.75
CA HIS A 155 1.03 3.55 -0.52
C HIS A 155 1.65 2.34 0.15
N GLY A 156 2.73 1.77 -0.41
CA GLY A 156 3.37 0.58 0.17
C GLY A 156 3.89 0.80 1.60
N HIS A 157 4.04 2.05 2.03
CA HIS A 157 4.45 2.44 3.37
C HIS A 157 3.26 2.73 4.32
N GLY A 158 2.01 2.64 3.84
CA GLY A 158 0.86 3.23 4.52
C GLY A 158 0.85 4.78 4.44
N SER A 159 -0.11 5.43 5.09
CA SER A 159 -0.20 6.90 5.16
C SER A 159 -0.34 7.36 6.60
N THR A 160 0.45 8.37 6.99
CA THR A 160 0.30 9.08 8.26
C THR A 160 -0.86 10.07 8.25
N THR A 161 -1.40 10.37 7.07
CA THR A 161 -2.54 11.28 6.87
C THR A 161 -3.66 10.53 6.13
N ALA A 162 -4.49 9.80 6.89
CA ALA A 162 -5.52 8.92 6.33
C ALA A 162 -6.59 9.66 5.49
N ASP A 163 -6.72 10.97 5.63
CA ASP A 163 -7.82 11.76 5.07
C ASP A 163 -7.52 12.40 3.71
N TYR A 164 -6.29 12.36 3.19
CA TYR A 164 -5.92 13.07 1.97
C TYR A 164 -5.07 12.23 1.01
N ALA A 165 -5.21 12.51 -0.29
CA ALA A 165 -4.33 11.98 -1.34
C ALA A 165 -4.03 13.07 -2.37
N TRP A 166 -2.89 12.94 -3.04
CA TRP A 166 -2.58 13.69 -4.25
C TRP A 166 -3.10 12.90 -5.45
N VAL A 167 -3.91 13.54 -6.28
CA VAL A 167 -4.55 12.91 -7.43
C VAL A 167 -4.40 13.80 -8.65
N VAL A 168 -4.22 13.17 -9.81
CA VAL A 168 -4.34 13.90 -11.08
C VAL A 168 -5.81 13.98 -11.43
N ARG A 169 -6.33 15.21 -11.53
CA ARG A 169 -7.66 15.49 -12.05
C ARG A 169 -7.55 15.94 -13.50
N GLU A 170 -8.15 15.18 -14.40
CA GLU A 170 -8.31 15.55 -15.80
C GLU A 170 -9.37 16.66 -15.92
N LEU A 171 -9.03 17.76 -16.60
CA LEU A 171 -9.89 18.91 -16.85
C LEU A 171 -10.67 18.74 -18.15
N SER A 172 -10.05 18.12 -19.15
CA SER A 172 -10.66 17.77 -20.44
C SER A 172 -9.84 16.69 -21.13
N PRO A 173 -10.44 15.87 -22.01
CA PRO A 173 -9.72 14.81 -22.72
C PRO A 173 -8.55 15.31 -23.55
N GLY A 174 -7.56 14.43 -23.70
CA GLY A 174 -6.44 14.70 -24.58
C GLY A 174 -6.80 14.81 -26.07
N ILE A 175 -5.90 15.33 -26.89
CA ILE A 175 -6.04 15.35 -28.36
C ILE A 175 -5.97 13.94 -28.91
N LYS A 176 -6.63 13.73 -30.06
CA LYS A 176 -6.53 12.48 -30.81
C LYS A 176 -5.45 12.60 -31.88
N VAL A 177 -4.48 11.70 -31.85
CA VAL A 177 -3.40 11.58 -32.84
C VAL A 177 -3.31 10.11 -33.26
N GLY A 178 -3.40 9.83 -34.57
CA GLY A 178 -3.39 8.45 -35.07
C GLY A 178 -4.54 7.58 -34.54
N GLY A 179 -5.69 8.18 -34.23
CA GLY A 179 -6.86 7.47 -33.67
C GLY A 179 -6.82 7.23 -32.15
N LYS A 180 -5.70 7.52 -31.48
CA LYS A 180 -5.54 7.36 -30.02
C LYS A 180 -5.62 8.71 -29.31
N THR A 181 -6.28 8.76 -28.16
CA THR A 181 -6.28 9.92 -27.25
C THR A 181 -4.96 9.96 -26.50
N LEU A 182 -4.22 11.06 -26.56
CA LEU A 182 -2.96 11.21 -25.84
C LEU A 182 -3.21 11.47 -24.34
N PRO A 183 -2.34 10.96 -23.43
CA PRO A 183 -2.43 11.26 -22.00
C PRO A 183 -2.22 12.74 -21.72
N THR A 184 -3.05 13.31 -20.84
CA THR A 184 -2.92 14.70 -20.36
C THR A 184 -1.96 14.82 -19.16
N SER A 185 -1.49 13.71 -18.62
CA SER A 185 -0.47 13.60 -17.57
C SER A 185 0.35 12.33 -17.77
N GLN A 186 1.57 12.30 -17.24
CA GLN A 186 2.45 11.14 -17.32
C GLN A 186 3.31 10.99 -16.06
N ASP A 187 3.31 9.79 -15.49
CA ASP A 187 4.18 9.43 -14.37
C ASP A 187 5.54 8.93 -14.86
N PHE A 188 6.58 9.45 -14.23
CA PHE A 188 8.00 9.08 -14.41
C PHE A 188 8.63 8.59 -13.11
N GLY A 189 7.83 8.31 -12.09
CA GLY A 189 8.30 7.74 -10.82
C GLY A 189 9.08 6.44 -11.01
N GLY A 190 10.12 6.28 -10.20
CA GLY A 190 11.03 5.14 -10.18
C GLY A 190 11.10 4.54 -8.79
N ALA A 191 10.96 3.23 -8.72
CA ALA A 191 11.23 2.42 -7.53
C ALA A 191 12.73 2.24 -7.31
N ASN A 192 13.56 2.69 -8.26
CA ASN A 192 15.00 2.65 -8.10
C ASN A 192 15.43 3.52 -6.92
N GLY A 193 16.21 2.92 -6.02
CA GLY A 193 16.81 3.55 -4.86
C GLY A 193 18.19 4.10 -5.20
N GLY A 194 19.22 3.70 -4.47
CA GLY A 194 20.57 4.27 -4.59
C GLY A 194 21.18 4.20 -6.00
N GLU A 195 20.71 3.28 -6.84
CA GLU A 195 21.18 3.07 -8.20
C GLU A 195 20.68 4.07 -9.24
N TYR A 196 19.63 4.84 -8.90
CA TYR A 196 18.81 5.59 -9.85
C TYR A 196 19.56 6.51 -10.82
N ARG A 197 20.75 7.03 -10.46
CA ARG A 197 21.55 7.90 -11.34
C ARG A 197 22.22 7.14 -12.49
N LYS A 198 22.55 5.86 -12.29
CA LYS A 198 23.25 5.02 -13.29
C LYS A 198 22.38 3.88 -13.85
N SER A 199 21.13 3.80 -13.42
CA SER A 199 20.09 3.00 -14.09
C SER A 199 19.61 3.71 -15.35
N PHE A 200 19.41 2.95 -16.43
CA PHE A 200 18.92 3.50 -17.70
C PHE A 200 17.39 3.71 -17.65
N HIS A 201 16.97 4.97 -17.53
CA HIS A 201 15.54 5.35 -17.54
C HIS A 201 15.00 5.66 -18.94
N GLY A 202 15.71 5.26 -19.99
CA GLY A 202 15.24 5.35 -21.38
C GLY A 202 14.47 4.13 -21.85
N TYR A 203 14.19 4.13 -23.16
CA TYR A 203 13.58 3.02 -23.89
C TYR A 203 14.36 2.77 -25.18
N ALA A 204 14.20 1.60 -25.81
CA ALA A 204 14.75 1.41 -27.15
C ALA A 204 14.09 2.35 -28.18
N PRO A 205 14.80 2.78 -29.24
CA PRO A 205 14.24 3.68 -30.25
C PRO A 205 12.88 3.20 -30.78
N GLY A 206 11.92 4.12 -30.85
CA GLY A 206 10.52 3.86 -31.23
C GLY A 206 9.57 3.63 -30.05
N TYR A 207 10.07 3.33 -28.84
CA TYR A 207 9.25 3.27 -27.63
C TYR A 207 9.38 4.54 -26.80
N VAL A 208 8.26 5.07 -26.31
CA VAL A 208 8.21 6.35 -25.62
C VAL A 208 7.11 6.35 -24.57
N GLN A 209 7.21 7.22 -23.57
CA GLN A 209 6.02 7.68 -22.83
C GLN A 209 5.58 9.02 -23.42
N VAL A 210 4.28 9.18 -23.68
CA VAL A 210 3.74 10.38 -24.35
C VAL A 210 2.89 11.23 -23.42
N ILE A 211 3.05 12.55 -23.51
CA ILE A 211 2.23 13.53 -22.79
C ILE A 211 1.80 14.66 -23.74
N GLU A 212 0.53 15.06 -23.70
CA GLU A 212 0.03 16.22 -24.44
C GLU A 212 0.33 17.53 -23.70
N SER A 213 0.83 18.54 -24.42
CA SER A 213 0.91 19.94 -23.98
C SER A 213 1.43 20.09 -22.54
N PRO A 214 2.59 19.49 -22.19
CA PRO A 214 3.10 19.46 -20.82
C PRO A 214 3.41 20.88 -20.31
N THR A 215 3.09 21.14 -19.04
CA THR A 215 3.20 22.48 -18.42
C THR A 215 3.88 22.48 -17.06
N THR A 216 3.71 21.42 -16.26
CA THR A 216 4.19 21.41 -14.87
C THR A 216 4.75 20.03 -14.51
N TRP A 217 5.78 20.03 -13.69
CA TRP A 217 6.42 18.84 -13.13
C TRP A 217 6.29 18.83 -11.62
N HIS A 218 6.02 17.66 -11.07
CA HIS A 218 5.78 17.39 -9.67
C HIS A 218 6.70 16.27 -9.21
N ILE A 219 7.25 16.38 -8.00
CA ILE A 219 8.20 15.41 -7.44
C ILE A 219 7.91 15.19 -5.95
N THR A 220 7.80 13.92 -5.57
CA THR A 220 7.75 13.42 -4.19
C THR A 220 8.98 12.54 -4.02
N PRO A 221 10.13 13.11 -3.63
CA PRO A 221 11.34 12.33 -3.45
C PRO A 221 11.30 11.61 -2.09
N MET A 222 11.81 10.38 -2.03
CA MET A 222 12.13 9.74 -0.75
C MET A 222 13.65 9.69 -0.59
N GLN A 223 14.18 10.59 0.24
CA GLN A 223 15.61 10.72 0.49
C GLN A 223 15.93 10.47 1.96
N ILE A 224 17.14 9.98 2.23
CA ILE A 224 17.66 9.74 3.57
C ILE A 224 19.03 10.39 3.66
N ASP A 225 19.24 11.23 4.67
CA ASP A 225 20.53 11.83 4.95
C ASP A 225 21.44 10.81 5.64
N THR A 226 22.52 10.42 4.96
CA THR A 226 23.51 9.46 5.47
C THR A 226 24.87 10.11 5.71
N TRP A 227 24.95 11.44 5.65
CA TRP A 227 26.22 12.16 5.64
C TRP A 227 26.81 12.26 7.05
N ASN A 228 27.91 11.52 7.29
CA ASN A 228 28.71 11.71 8.49
C ASN A 228 29.49 13.03 8.39
N ARG A 229 29.04 14.07 9.10
CA ARG A 229 29.60 15.44 8.96
C ARG A 229 31.07 15.54 9.35
N ASP A 230 31.53 14.66 10.24
CA ASP A 230 32.89 14.71 10.79
C ASP A 230 33.91 14.01 9.88
N LEU A 231 33.48 12.98 9.14
CA LEU A 231 34.38 12.06 8.44
C LEU A 231 34.18 12.03 6.92
N MET A 232 33.10 12.63 6.42
CA MET A 232 32.79 12.67 4.99
C MET A 232 32.74 14.09 4.43
N SER A 233 33.22 14.21 3.21
CA SER A 233 33.18 15.40 2.37
C SER A 233 31.95 15.38 1.45
N LEU A 234 31.42 16.57 1.18
CA LEU A 234 30.30 16.74 0.25
C LEU A 234 30.72 16.75 -1.24
N ASP A 235 32.02 16.61 -1.54
CA ASP A 235 32.55 16.53 -2.90
C ASP A 235 32.88 15.09 -3.33
N GLY A 236 32.65 14.11 -2.44
CA GLY A 236 32.90 12.69 -2.72
C GLY A 236 34.37 12.28 -2.67
N SER A 237 35.27 13.14 -2.18
CA SER A 237 36.69 12.83 -2.05
C SER A 237 37.03 11.85 -0.92
N THR A 238 36.06 11.58 -0.04
CA THR A 238 36.19 10.69 1.12
C THR A 238 35.37 9.42 0.94
N PRO A 239 35.83 8.26 1.44
CA PRO A 239 35.02 7.04 1.45
C PRO A 239 33.80 7.19 2.36
N PHE A 240 32.77 6.37 2.13
CA PHE A 240 31.62 6.31 3.03
C PHE A 240 32.06 5.88 4.43
N VAL A 241 31.63 6.64 5.43
CA VAL A 241 31.75 6.29 6.84
C VAL A 241 30.37 6.49 7.47
N PRO A 242 29.70 5.43 7.96
CA PRO A 242 28.39 5.60 8.56
C PRO A 242 28.50 6.52 9.80
N GLY A 243 27.45 7.27 10.07
CA GLY A 243 27.27 7.87 11.40
C GLY A 243 26.77 6.82 12.39
N PRO A 244 26.13 7.24 13.50
CA PRO A 244 25.41 6.33 14.37
C PRO A 244 24.41 5.49 13.58
N LEU A 245 24.41 4.18 13.82
CA LEU A 245 23.39 3.26 13.33
C LEU A 245 22.41 2.98 14.48
N PRO A 246 21.15 2.57 14.19
CA PRO A 246 20.28 1.98 15.20
C PRO A 246 21.03 0.88 15.96
N ALA A 247 20.89 0.81 17.28
CA ALA A 247 21.48 -0.29 18.05
C ALA A 247 20.89 -1.64 17.62
N SER A 248 19.62 -1.63 17.20
CA SER A 248 18.93 -2.75 16.55
C SER A 248 19.62 -3.25 15.26
N ALA A 249 20.40 -2.42 14.57
CA ALA A 249 21.12 -2.79 13.34
C ALA A 249 22.43 -3.57 13.61
N LEU A 250 22.94 -3.59 14.85
CA LEU A 250 24.16 -4.32 15.19
C LEU A 250 23.87 -5.78 15.54
N VAL A 251 24.31 -6.66 14.64
CA VAL A 251 24.20 -8.11 14.78
C VAL A 251 24.90 -8.60 16.08
N SER A 252 24.07 -9.11 16.98
CA SER A 252 24.35 -9.91 18.19
C SER A 252 24.39 -9.20 19.56
N ARG A 253 23.49 -9.71 20.43
CA ARG A 253 23.42 -9.58 21.89
C ARG A 253 22.87 -8.26 22.44
N LEU A 254 21.55 -8.22 22.58
CA LEU A 254 20.76 -7.85 23.79
C LEU A 254 19.49 -7.10 23.39
N ALA A 255 18.36 -7.63 23.82
CA ALA A 255 17.05 -6.99 23.96
C ALA A 255 16.41 -6.37 22.71
N GLN A 256 15.24 -6.92 22.37
CA GLN A 256 14.16 -6.22 21.69
C GLN A 256 14.00 -4.80 22.26
N ARG A 257 14.50 -3.80 21.54
CA ARG A 257 14.12 -2.39 21.74
C ARG A 257 13.54 -1.91 20.44
N ALA A 258 12.36 -1.31 20.55
CA ALA A 258 11.65 -0.75 19.42
C ALA A 258 12.46 0.40 18.81
N PRO A 259 12.42 0.61 17.47
CA PRO A 259 12.75 1.90 16.87
C PRO A 259 11.89 3.01 17.51
N GLN A 260 12.15 4.29 17.20
CA GLN A 260 11.41 5.47 17.70
C GLN A 260 9.87 5.43 17.60
N ALA A 261 9.32 4.40 16.95
CA ALA A 261 7.91 4.10 16.93
C ALA A 261 7.44 3.33 18.19
N GLY A 262 6.59 3.95 19.00
CA GLY A 262 5.86 3.26 20.08
C GLY A 262 4.84 2.28 19.50
N TYR A 263 4.86 1.03 19.99
CA TYR A 263 3.90 0.00 19.61
C TYR A 263 2.64 0.09 20.46
N VAL A 264 1.48 0.24 19.81
CA VAL A 264 0.18 0.00 20.44
C VAL A 264 -0.40 -1.26 19.79
N PRO A 265 -0.24 -2.45 20.39
CA PRO A 265 -1.00 -3.60 19.95
C PRO A 265 -2.48 -3.27 20.12
N LEU A 266 -3.27 -3.47 19.06
CA LEU A 266 -4.72 -3.58 19.21
C LEU A 266 -4.96 -4.88 19.96
N SER A 267 -4.97 -4.83 21.29
CA SER A 267 -5.49 -5.93 22.09
C SER A 267 -6.99 -6.01 21.79
N SER A 268 -7.37 -6.83 20.82
CA SER A 268 -8.75 -7.28 20.70
C SER A 268 -9.03 -8.13 21.93
N GLY A 269 -9.58 -7.51 22.98
CA GLY A 269 -10.21 -8.27 24.05
C GLY A 269 -11.38 -9.06 23.44
N GLN A 270 -11.51 -10.33 23.80
CA GLN A 270 -12.75 -11.09 23.60
C GLN A 270 -13.52 -11.14 24.91
N VAL A 271 -14.79 -11.52 24.82
CA VAL A 271 -15.67 -11.69 25.97
C VAL A 271 -16.02 -13.17 26.10
N GLY A 272 -15.77 -13.80 27.27
CA GLY A 272 -16.01 -15.25 27.44
C GLY A 272 -15.71 -15.82 28.83
N GLY A 273 -15.79 -17.16 28.94
CA GLY A 273 -15.46 -17.90 30.17
C GLY A 273 -13.94 -18.11 30.33
N CYS A 274 -13.28 -17.28 31.14
CA CYS A 274 -11.81 -17.24 31.23
C CYS A 274 -11.21 -18.26 32.23
N GLU A 275 -11.46 -19.57 32.08
CA GLU A 275 -10.70 -20.56 32.88
C GLU A 275 -9.33 -20.83 32.23
N GLY A 276 -8.25 -20.33 32.87
CA GLY A 276 -6.86 -20.70 32.55
C GLY A 276 -6.13 -19.88 31.47
N ALA A 277 -6.67 -18.74 31.02
CA ALA A 277 -6.09 -17.95 29.92
C ALA A 277 -4.90 -17.05 30.36
N VAL A 278 -3.72 -17.29 29.78
CA VAL A 278 -2.56 -16.38 29.83
C VAL A 278 -2.89 -15.11 29.04
N GLY A 279 -2.78 -13.92 29.65
CA GLY A 279 -2.95 -12.63 28.94
C GLY A 279 -4.22 -11.82 29.27
N SER A 280 -5.01 -12.22 30.27
CA SER A 280 -6.12 -11.39 30.79
C SER A 280 -5.59 -10.06 31.37
N PRO A 281 -6.37 -8.96 31.35
CA PRO A 281 -5.98 -7.71 31.99
C PRO A 281 -5.45 -7.96 33.40
N LYS A 282 -4.27 -7.45 33.72
CA LYS A 282 -3.59 -7.66 35.01
C LYS A 282 -3.78 -6.51 35.99
N SER A 283 -4.37 -5.43 35.51
CA SER A 283 -4.60 -4.21 36.27
C SER A 283 -5.96 -3.61 35.95
N ALA A 284 -6.45 -2.75 36.85
CA ALA A 284 -7.66 -1.97 36.61
C ALA A 284 -7.53 -1.09 35.35
N ALA A 285 -6.34 -0.53 35.10
CA ALA A 285 -6.09 0.31 33.92
C ALA A 285 -6.23 -0.47 32.62
N GLU A 286 -5.60 -1.64 32.52
CA GLU A 286 -5.75 -2.55 31.37
C GLU A 286 -7.20 -3.00 31.20
N CYS A 287 -7.88 -3.31 32.31
CA CYS A 287 -9.28 -3.73 32.29
C CYS A 287 -10.20 -2.64 31.71
N PHE A 288 -10.05 -1.40 32.18
CA PHE A 288 -10.89 -0.29 31.72
C PHE A 288 -10.59 0.10 30.28
N ALA A 289 -9.32 0.01 29.84
CA ALA A 289 -8.95 0.22 28.44
C ALA A 289 -9.57 -0.85 27.53
N ALA A 290 -9.45 -2.13 27.90
CA ALA A 290 -10.02 -3.24 27.14
C ALA A 290 -11.55 -3.18 27.08
N ALA A 291 -12.20 -2.87 28.20
CA ALA A 291 -13.65 -2.69 28.29
C ALA A 291 -14.14 -1.52 27.42
N LYS A 292 -13.38 -0.42 27.36
CA LYS A 292 -13.70 0.72 26.48
C LYS A 292 -13.65 0.32 25.01
N GLY A 293 -12.66 -0.50 24.61
CA GLY A 293 -12.57 -1.03 23.26
C GLY A 293 -13.81 -1.83 22.86
N LEU A 294 -14.20 -2.80 23.71
CA LEU A 294 -15.33 -3.70 23.47
C LEU A 294 -16.71 -3.03 23.59
N GLY A 295 -16.87 -2.10 24.54
CA GLY A 295 -18.14 -1.44 24.84
C GLY A 295 -18.40 -0.18 24.02
N SER A 296 -17.39 0.39 23.35
CA SER A 296 -17.53 1.69 22.66
C SER A 296 -18.67 1.76 21.64
N SER A 297 -18.99 0.65 20.96
CA SER A 297 -20.07 0.58 19.96
C SER A 297 -21.48 0.50 20.56
N LEU A 298 -21.62 -0.07 21.77
CA LEU A 298 -22.92 -0.29 22.43
C LEU A 298 -23.21 0.74 23.54
N CYS A 299 -22.17 1.23 24.21
CA CYS A 299 -22.26 2.02 25.43
C CYS A 299 -22.15 3.54 25.17
N GLY A 300 -21.76 3.94 23.96
CA GLY A 300 -21.41 5.33 23.64
C GLY A 300 -20.38 5.90 24.64
N ALA A 301 -20.57 7.14 25.06
CA ALA A 301 -19.70 7.80 26.07
C ALA A 301 -20.01 7.38 27.54
N SER A 302 -20.99 6.50 27.79
CA SER A 302 -21.58 6.27 29.10
C SER A 302 -21.11 4.98 29.79
N MET A 303 -19.78 4.74 29.83
CA MET A 303 -19.20 3.61 30.55
C MET A 303 -18.71 4.05 31.94
N THR A 304 -19.19 3.39 33.00
CA THR A 304 -18.65 3.55 34.35
C THR A 304 -17.56 2.51 34.62
N THR A 305 -16.59 2.86 35.46
CA THR A 305 -15.49 1.98 35.87
C THR A 305 -15.52 1.77 37.38
N HIS A 306 -15.34 0.54 37.82
CA HIS A 306 -15.34 0.17 39.23
C HIS A 306 -14.17 -0.76 39.54
N SER A 307 -13.51 -0.54 40.68
CA SER A 307 -12.57 -1.50 41.25
C SER A 307 -13.15 -2.02 42.56
N VAL A 308 -13.21 -3.34 42.71
CA VAL A 308 -13.86 -4.01 43.83
C VAL A 308 -13.01 -5.19 44.32
N GLU A 309 -13.33 -5.66 45.51
CA GLU A 309 -12.92 -6.97 46.01
C GLU A 309 -14.20 -7.69 46.46
N SER A 310 -14.74 -8.56 45.62
CA SER A 310 -16.07 -9.15 45.84
C SER A 310 -16.13 -10.63 45.45
N LYS A 311 -16.93 -11.41 46.20
CA LYS A 311 -17.28 -12.80 45.87
C LYS A 311 -18.45 -12.91 44.88
N THR A 312 -19.18 -11.82 44.64
CA THR A 312 -20.40 -11.80 43.81
C THR A 312 -20.17 -11.29 42.39
N VAL A 313 -18.92 -10.98 42.04
CA VAL A 313 -18.47 -10.52 40.72
C VAL A 313 -17.34 -11.43 40.30
N PRO A 314 -17.19 -11.79 39.02
CA PRO A 314 -16.04 -12.57 38.56
C PRO A 314 -14.70 -11.95 38.95
N ALA A 315 -13.70 -12.76 39.28
CA ALA A 315 -12.33 -12.30 39.48
C ALA A 315 -11.75 -11.73 38.18
N GLY A 316 -10.88 -10.71 38.28
CA GLY A 316 -10.27 -10.07 37.11
C GLY A 316 -11.16 -9.01 36.47
N CYS A 317 -11.19 -8.97 35.13
CA CYS A 317 -11.89 -7.92 34.39
C CYS A 317 -13.25 -8.39 33.86
N ALA A 318 -14.31 -7.67 34.19
CA ALA A 318 -15.67 -7.94 33.73
C ALA A 318 -16.36 -6.70 33.15
N LEU A 319 -17.16 -6.91 32.10
CA LEU A 319 -18.06 -5.93 31.52
C LEU A 319 -19.51 -6.36 31.78
N THR A 320 -20.33 -5.47 32.29
CA THR A 320 -21.78 -5.69 32.45
C THR A 320 -22.55 -4.65 31.65
N LEU A 321 -23.51 -5.11 30.86
CA LEU A 321 -24.43 -4.25 30.12
C LEU A 321 -25.80 -4.30 30.77
N THR A 322 -26.42 -3.14 30.99
CA THR A 322 -27.73 -3.01 31.64
C THR A 322 -28.65 -2.16 30.76
N PRO A 323 -29.86 -2.63 30.42
CA PRO A 323 -30.84 -1.79 29.73
C PRO A 323 -31.19 -0.55 30.57
N SER A 324 -31.19 0.62 29.94
CA SER A 324 -31.55 1.89 30.58
C SER A 324 -33.06 1.96 30.81
N ALA A 325 -33.49 2.39 32.01
CA ALA A 325 -34.89 2.48 32.40
C ALA A 325 -35.73 3.52 31.62
N ALA A 326 -35.11 4.37 30.79
CA ALA A 326 -35.82 5.44 30.06
C ALA A 326 -36.75 4.95 28.92
N THR A 327 -36.71 3.67 28.56
CA THR A 327 -37.55 3.09 27.49
C THR A 327 -38.63 2.12 28.00
N SER A 328 -38.73 1.88 29.32
CA SER A 328 -39.70 0.93 29.87
C SER A 328 -41.08 1.53 30.23
N ALA A 329 -41.27 2.85 30.08
CA ALA A 329 -42.48 3.53 30.55
C ALA A 329 -43.44 4.04 29.45
N ALA A 330 -43.13 3.85 28.16
CA ALA A 330 -44.02 4.30 27.08
C ALA A 330 -44.07 3.28 25.93
N SER A 331 -45.25 2.68 25.75
CA SER A 331 -45.65 1.71 24.71
C SER A 331 -45.25 0.25 24.98
N GLY A 332 -46.26 -0.61 25.12
CA GLY A 332 -46.13 -2.07 25.25
C GLY A 332 -45.71 -2.76 23.94
N ALA A 333 -44.69 -2.25 23.27
CA ALA A 333 -44.05 -2.86 22.11
C ALA A 333 -42.56 -3.06 22.43
N ALA A 334 -42.03 -4.23 22.13
CA ALA A 334 -40.60 -4.50 22.23
C ALA A 334 -39.83 -3.63 21.22
N THR A 335 -39.42 -2.44 21.64
CA THR A 335 -38.60 -1.54 20.81
C THR A 335 -37.12 -1.81 21.06
N GLY A 336 -36.39 -1.99 19.95
CA GLY A 336 -34.99 -2.39 19.90
C GLY A 336 -34.02 -1.48 20.66
N ALA A 337 -32.84 -2.05 20.93
CA ALA A 337 -31.72 -1.39 21.55
C ALA A 337 -31.12 -0.32 20.62
N ALA A 338 -31.78 0.83 20.52
CA ALA A 338 -31.16 2.02 19.93
C ALA A 338 -29.90 2.38 20.73
N THR A 339 -28.82 2.72 20.03
CA THR A 339 -27.65 3.39 20.61
C THR A 339 -28.08 4.48 21.61
N GLY A 340 -27.78 4.27 22.91
CA GLY A 340 -28.23 5.12 24.02
C GLY A 340 -29.17 4.45 25.04
N ALA A 341 -29.66 3.24 24.77
CA ALA A 341 -30.57 2.48 25.66
C ALA A 341 -29.87 1.47 26.59
N VAL A 342 -28.52 1.46 26.66
CA VAL A 342 -27.76 0.51 27.49
C VAL A 342 -26.67 1.25 28.29
N SER A 343 -26.67 1.09 29.62
CA SER A 343 -25.58 1.52 30.49
C SER A 343 -24.57 0.39 30.69
N CYS A 344 -23.28 0.74 30.65
CA CYS A 344 -22.20 -0.23 30.75
C CYS A 344 -21.31 0.04 31.96
N ALA A 345 -20.94 -1.02 32.65
CA ALA A 345 -20.03 -0.97 33.79
C ALA A 345 -18.86 -1.93 33.58
N ALA A 346 -17.65 -1.39 33.53
CA ALA A 346 -16.41 -2.15 33.57
C ALA A 346 -15.98 -2.32 35.03
N THR A 347 -15.78 -3.56 35.49
CA THR A 347 -15.42 -3.88 36.86
C THR A 347 -14.11 -4.65 36.89
N TRP A 348 -13.13 -4.13 37.63
CA TRP A 348 -11.92 -4.85 38.02
C TRP A 348 -12.11 -5.43 39.43
N ASN A 349 -12.11 -6.75 39.55
CA ASN A 349 -12.22 -7.44 40.83
C ASN A 349 -10.87 -8.05 41.23
N SER A 350 -10.25 -7.50 42.28
CA SER A 350 -8.95 -7.97 42.80
C SER A 350 -9.05 -9.16 43.75
N ALA A 351 -10.21 -9.82 43.84
CA ALA A 351 -10.37 -11.03 44.62
C ALA A 351 -9.33 -12.10 44.23
N PRO A 352 -8.71 -12.81 45.19
CA PRO A 352 -7.72 -13.85 44.90
C PRO A 352 -8.30 -14.94 43.98
N PRO A 353 -7.50 -15.56 43.08
CA PRO A 353 -7.95 -16.62 42.17
C PRO A 353 -8.60 -17.82 42.88
N GLU A 354 -8.28 -18.01 44.16
CA GLU A 354 -8.73 -19.11 45.01
C GLU A 354 -10.08 -18.80 45.71
N SER A 355 -10.59 -17.58 45.57
CA SER A 355 -11.89 -17.19 46.12
C SER A 355 -13.02 -17.67 45.20
N PRO A 356 -14.11 -18.25 45.74
CA PRO A 356 -15.26 -18.64 44.93
C PRO A 356 -16.02 -17.38 44.51
N THR A 357 -15.62 -16.81 43.37
CA THR A 357 -16.31 -15.69 42.71
C THR A 357 -17.38 -16.19 41.75
N SER A 358 -18.34 -15.33 41.39
CA SER A 358 -19.34 -15.64 40.36
C SER A 358 -18.69 -16.01 39.02
N PRO A 359 -19.23 -16.98 38.26
CA PRO A 359 -18.66 -17.39 36.98
C PRO A 359 -18.86 -16.33 35.88
N CYS A 360 -17.94 -16.33 34.91
CA CYS A 360 -17.96 -15.47 33.73
C CYS A 360 -18.99 -15.96 32.69
N GLY A 361 -19.83 -15.04 32.19
CA GLY A 361 -20.90 -15.38 31.24
C GLY A 361 -22.00 -16.21 31.90
N GLY A 362 -23.24 -16.10 31.41
CA GLY A 362 -24.43 -16.74 31.97
C GLY A 362 -24.48 -18.28 31.92
N LYS A 363 -23.36 -18.98 32.14
CA LYS A 363 -23.26 -20.43 32.36
C LYS A 363 -23.86 -20.87 33.69
N ALA A 364 -24.26 -19.94 34.57
CA ALA A 364 -25.05 -20.29 35.73
C ALA A 364 -26.39 -20.87 35.26
N LYS A 365 -26.76 -22.06 35.78
CA LYS A 365 -28.02 -22.75 35.51
C LYS A 365 -29.27 -21.87 35.72
N ASP A 366 -29.11 -20.75 36.42
CA ASP A 366 -30.13 -19.78 36.79
C ASP A 366 -30.60 -18.87 35.63
N HIS A 367 -29.88 -18.85 34.50
CA HIS A 367 -30.18 -17.99 33.33
C HIS A 367 -30.78 -18.72 32.12
N ALA A 368 -30.92 -20.05 32.13
CA ALA A 368 -31.53 -20.77 31.02
C ALA A 368 -32.99 -20.31 30.78
N GLY A 369 -33.32 -19.95 29.54
CA GLY A 369 -34.62 -19.38 29.18
C GLY A 369 -34.80 -17.90 29.50
N LYS A 370 -33.74 -17.22 29.98
CA LYS A 370 -33.74 -15.81 30.39
C LYS A 370 -32.70 -14.96 29.64
N ARG A 371 -31.93 -15.55 28.72
CA ARG A 371 -30.78 -14.87 28.10
C ARG A 371 -31.20 -13.81 27.09
N ARG A 372 -30.40 -12.75 27.03
CA ARG A 372 -30.55 -11.66 26.07
C ARG A 372 -29.16 -11.22 25.63
N ALA A 373 -29.01 -10.90 24.35
CA ALA A 373 -27.78 -10.33 23.83
C ALA A 373 -28.06 -9.18 22.87
N ALA A 374 -27.13 -8.25 22.77
CA ALA A 374 -27.21 -7.13 21.84
C ALA A 374 -25.86 -6.86 21.17
N GLY A 375 -25.90 -6.41 19.93
CA GLY A 375 -24.72 -6.03 19.16
C GLY A 375 -25.03 -4.88 18.22
N VAL A 376 -24.05 -4.01 18.00
CA VAL A 376 -24.15 -2.88 17.08
C VAL A 376 -22.90 -2.80 16.23
N VAL A 377 -23.07 -2.56 14.93
CA VAL A 377 -21.97 -2.37 13.99
C VAL A 377 -22.32 -1.32 12.93
N SER A 378 -21.36 -0.46 12.61
CA SER A 378 -21.43 0.50 11.50
C SER A 378 -20.23 0.23 10.59
N ALA A 379 -20.51 -0.16 9.35
CA ALA A 379 -19.49 -0.71 8.45
C ALA A 379 -19.23 0.17 7.22
N LEU A 380 -20.26 0.85 6.71
CA LEU A 380 -20.19 1.73 5.55
C LEU A 380 -20.78 3.10 5.90
N SER A 381 -20.41 4.13 5.15
CA SER A 381 -20.95 5.47 5.37
C SER A 381 -22.47 5.45 5.13
N GLY A 382 -23.24 5.76 6.18
CA GLY A 382 -24.71 5.72 6.13
C GLY A 382 -25.34 4.35 6.31
N TRP A 383 -24.55 3.28 6.49
CA TRP A 383 -25.04 1.94 6.80
C TRP A 383 -24.83 1.60 8.28
N HIS A 384 -25.84 0.97 8.90
CA HIS A 384 -25.82 0.61 10.31
C HIS A 384 -26.66 -0.63 10.60
N LEU A 385 -26.21 -1.47 11.53
CA LEU A 385 -26.93 -2.64 11.98
C LEU A 385 -26.89 -2.75 13.51
N GLU A 386 -28.08 -2.87 14.11
CA GLU A 386 -28.28 -3.27 15.50
C GLU A 386 -28.96 -4.64 15.52
N VAL A 387 -28.54 -5.52 16.41
CA VAL A 387 -29.14 -6.84 16.63
C VAL A 387 -29.43 -7.01 18.11
N SER A 388 -30.64 -7.43 18.45
CA SER A 388 -31.08 -7.77 19.80
C SER A 388 -31.70 -9.15 19.81
N LEU A 389 -31.19 -10.05 20.64
CA LEU A 389 -31.60 -11.44 20.77
C LEU A 389 -32.30 -11.65 22.11
N SER A 390 -33.39 -12.40 22.11
CA SER A 390 -34.17 -12.70 23.31
C SER A 390 -34.56 -14.18 23.36
N GLU A 391 -33.95 -14.94 24.26
CA GLU A 391 -34.34 -16.32 24.54
C GLU A 391 -35.76 -16.42 25.15
N PRO A 392 -36.18 -15.56 26.11
CA PRO A 392 -37.55 -15.58 26.62
C PRO A 392 -38.62 -15.45 25.54
N ASN A 393 -38.38 -14.58 24.56
CA ASN A 393 -39.34 -14.29 23.50
C ASN A 393 -39.11 -15.17 22.26
N GLN A 394 -37.99 -15.90 22.19
CA GLN A 394 -37.52 -16.64 21.02
C GLN A 394 -37.40 -15.76 19.75
N THR A 395 -37.01 -14.50 19.92
CA THR A 395 -36.93 -13.50 18.83
C THR A 395 -35.54 -12.90 18.64
N ALA A 396 -35.21 -12.61 17.39
CA ALA A 396 -34.16 -11.70 16.96
C ALA A 396 -34.81 -10.43 16.39
N THR A 397 -34.47 -9.28 16.94
CA THR A 397 -34.87 -7.96 16.45
C THR A 397 -33.66 -7.28 15.82
N LEU A 398 -33.80 -6.80 14.58
CA LEU A 398 -32.73 -6.16 13.84
C LEU A 398 -33.15 -4.73 13.47
N THR A 399 -32.33 -3.74 13.82
CA THR A 399 -32.47 -2.38 13.28
C THR A 399 -31.45 -2.21 12.16
N ILE A 400 -31.89 -2.08 10.92
CA ILE A 400 -30.98 -1.88 9.78
C ILE A 400 -31.20 -0.50 9.17
N THR A 401 -30.12 0.24 8.93
CA THR A 401 -30.15 1.55 8.28
C THR A 401 -29.24 1.55 7.06
N GLY A 402 -29.67 2.21 5.99
CA GLY A 402 -28.90 2.45 4.78
C GLY A 402 -29.46 3.63 3.97
N PRO A 403 -28.92 3.94 2.79
CA PRO A 403 -29.47 4.95 1.90
C PRO A 403 -30.92 4.66 1.52
N ALA A 404 -31.77 5.68 1.39
CA ALA A 404 -33.19 5.49 1.12
C ALA A 404 -33.49 5.15 -0.35
N ASP A 405 -32.62 5.59 -1.27
CA ASP A 405 -32.82 5.51 -2.73
C ASP A 405 -31.98 4.40 -3.39
N GLU A 406 -31.07 3.76 -2.64
CA GLU A 406 -30.24 2.64 -3.09
C GLU A 406 -30.59 1.39 -2.26
N TRP A 407 -30.44 0.20 -2.85
CA TRP A 407 -30.57 -1.02 -2.06
C TRP A 407 -29.39 -1.15 -1.09
N PHE A 408 -29.61 -1.77 0.06
CA PHE A 408 -28.55 -2.11 1.00
C PHE A 408 -28.82 -3.46 1.66
N GLY A 409 -27.76 -4.11 2.14
CA GLY A 409 -27.86 -5.48 2.61
C GLY A 409 -26.86 -5.86 3.69
N VAL A 410 -27.19 -6.94 4.38
CA VAL A 410 -26.35 -7.59 5.39
C VAL A 410 -26.33 -9.09 5.12
N GLY A 411 -25.14 -9.70 5.14
CA GLY A 411 -24.97 -11.15 5.17
C GLY A 411 -24.34 -11.60 6.49
N PHE A 412 -24.86 -12.69 7.07
CA PHE A 412 -24.47 -13.17 8.39
C PHE A 412 -23.53 -14.38 8.34
N ASN A 413 -22.56 -14.37 9.25
CA ASN A 413 -21.50 -15.36 9.43
C ASN A 413 -20.70 -15.68 8.16
N ALA A 414 -20.29 -14.62 7.45
CA ALA A 414 -19.54 -14.74 6.21
C ALA A 414 -18.51 -13.61 6.07
N THR A 415 -17.39 -13.91 5.42
CA THR A 415 -16.32 -12.94 5.09
C THR A 415 -16.17 -12.72 3.59
N THR A 416 -16.91 -13.45 2.77
CA THR A 416 -16.94 -13.28 1.32
C THR A 416 -18.34 -13.56 0.79
N MET A 417 -18.66 -12.99 -0.37
CA MET A 417 -19.80 -13.39 -1.18
C MET A 417 -19.40 -14.61 -2.04
N GLY A 418 -19.04 -15.71 -1.37
CA GLY A 418 -18.46 -16.91 -1.97
C GLY A 418 -19.11 -18.20 -1.45
N GLY A 419 -18.99 -19.28 -2.24
CA GLY A 419 -19.68 -20.55 -2.01
C GLY A 419 -21.03 -20.62 -2.71
N GLY A 420 -21.43 -21.81 -3.19
CA GLY A 420 -22.75 -22.02 -3.76
C GLY A 420 -22.87 -21.99 -5.29
N ALA A 421 -23.33 -23.11 -5.89
CA ALA A 421 -24.09 -23.16 -7.14
C ALA A 421 -25.59 -23.37 -6.83
N PRO A 422 -26.53 -23.30 -7.80
CA PRO A 422 -27.92 -23.65 -7.54
C PRO A 422 -28.06 -25.01 -6.83
N GLY A 423 -28.64 -24.99 -5.61
CA GLY A 423 -28.80 -26.17 -4.74
C GLY A 423 -27.68 -26.44 -3.72
N ASP A 424 -26.63 -25.62 -3.66
CA ASP A 424 -25.55 -25.75 -2.69
C ASP A 424 -25.85 -24.94 -1.40
N PRO A 425 -25.96 -25.59 -0.23
CA PRO A 425 -26.34 -24.94 1.01
C PRO A 425 -25.22 -24.09 1.64
N THR A 426 -24.04 -23.95 1.02
CA THR A 426 -22.87 -23.28 1.63
C THR A 426 -22.80 -21.77 1.43
N GLY A 427 -23.56 -21.19 0.49
CA GLY A 427 -23.57 -19.73 0.27
C GLY A 427 -24.03 -18.92 1.50
N PRO A 428 -23.74 -17.61 1.64
CA PRO A 428 -24.12 -16.86 2.84
C PRO A 428 -25.62 -16.49 2.84
N TYR A 429 -26.24 -16.52 4.02
CA TYR A 429 -27.59 -15.97 4.21
C TYR A 429 -27.52 -14.45 4.35
N ALA A 430 -28.41 -13.74 3.65
CA ALA A 430 -28.45 -12.29 3.63
C ALA A 430 -29.88 -11.73 3.69
N ILE A 431 -30.00 -10.56 4.33
CA ILE A 431 -31.21 -9.73 4.37
C ILE A 431 -30.94 -8.48 3.54
N LEU A 432 -31.79 -8.23 2.56
CA LEU A 432 -31.64 -7.11 1.64
C LEU A 432 -32.85 -6.19 1.72
N VAL A 433 -32.59 -4.89 1.62
CA VAL A 433 -33.58 -3.82 1.63
C VAL A 433 -33.49 -3.08 0.29
N GLY A 434 -34.59 -3.03 -0.45
CA GLY A 434 -34.69 -2.26 -1.70
C GLY A 434 -34.67 -0.76 -1.48
N GLY A 435 -34.12 -0.01 -2.44
CA GLY A 435 -34.24 1.44 -2.51
C GLY A 435 -35.64 1.86 -2.95
N GLY A 436 -36.14 2.99 -2.45
CA GLY A 436 -37.47 3.52 -2.78
C GLY A 436 -38.58 3.02 -1.84
N ASP A 437 -39.09 1.80 -2.02
CA ASP A 437 -40.19 1.26 -1.21
C ASP A 437 -39.72 0.58 0.09
N GLY A 438 -38.44 0.22 0.18
CA GLY A 438 -37.87 -0.45 1.34
C GLY A 438 -38.25 -1.92 1.44
N GLU A 439 -38.57 -2.59 0.31
CA GLU A 439 -38.90 -4.01 0.30
C GLU A 439 -37.79 -4.86 0.95
N VAL A 440 -38.16 -5.74 1.87
CA VAL A 440 -37.22 -6.62 2.58
C VAL A 440 -37.28 -8.02 1.96
N SER A 441 -36.13 -8.56 1.58
CA SER A 441 -36.01 -9.94 1.08
C SER A 441 -34.89 -10.71 1.78
N GLU A 442 -35.08 -12.02 1.90
CA GLU A 442 -34.10 -12.95 2.45
C GLU A 442 -33.53 -13.83 1.34
N ARG A 443 -32.21 -13.98 1.29
CA ARG A 443 -31.53 -14.70 0.22
C ARG A 443 -30.41 -15.59 0.72
N ARG A 444 -30.15 -16.67 -0.02
CA ARG A 444 -28.91 -17.43 0.05
C ARG A 444 -28.04 -17.04 -1.15
N LEU A 445 -27.01 -16.23 -0.93
CA LEU A 445 -26.19 -15.69 -2.03
C LEU A 445 -25.30 -16.77 -2.65
N TYR A 446 -24.99 -16.62 -3.94
CA TYR A 446 -24.01 -17.46 -4.64
C TYR A 446 -22.71 -16.68 -4.88
N ASN A 447 -21.68 -17.37 -5.37
CA ASN A 447 -20.41 -16.75 -5.71
C ASN A 447 -20.61 -15.61 -6.72
N HIS A 448 -20.47 -14.37 -6.25
CA HIS A 448 -20.71 -13.15 -7.02
C HIS A 448 -22.07 -13.07 -7.75
N ALA A 449 -23.11 -13.74 -7.24
CA ALA A 449 -24.44 -13.72 -7.84
C ALA A 449 -25.58 -13.61 -6.80
N ALA A 450 -26.73 -13.10 -7.25
CA ALA A 450 -27.89 -12.76 -6.41
C ALA A 450 -28.48 -13.93 -5.60
N GLY A 451 -28.13 -15.17 -5.97
CA GLY A 451 -28.49 -16.36 -5.22
C GLY A 451 -29.98 -16.71 -5.25
N GLU A 452 -30.36 -17.57 -4.31
CA GLU A 452 -31.73 -18.06 -4.14
C GLU A 452 -32.55 -17.12 -3.25
N LEU A 453 -33.76 -16.77 -3.67
CA LEU A 453 -34.73 -16.06 -2.85
C LEU A 453 -35.39 -17.05 -1.88
N LEU A 454 -35.39 -16.72 -0.61
CA LEU A 454 -35.96 -17.55 0.45
C LEU A 454 -37.39 -17.12 0.79
N GLU A 455 -38.18 -18.07 1.29
CA GLU A 455 -39.50 -17.78 1.86
C GLU A 455 -39.37 -16.82 3.06
N PRO A 456 -40.13 -15.70 3.10
CA PRO A 456 -39.99 -14.71 4.16
C PRO A 456 -40.22 -15.27 5.57
N SER A 457 -39.25 -15.05 6.45
CA SER A 457 -39.29 -15.30 7.90
C SER A 457 -39.33 -14.00 8.72
N ILE A 458 -39.06 -12.86 8.09
CA ILE A 458 -38.98 -11.53 8.72
C ILE A 458 -40.32 -10.80 8.72
N LYS A 459 -40.64 -10.17 9.84
CA LYS A 459 -41.71 -9.19 10.01
C LYS A 459 -41.10 -7.79 10.14
N VAL A 460 -41.52 -6.86 9.27
CA VAL A 460 -41.18 -5.44 9.40
C VAL A 460 -42.06 -4.80 10.48
N LEU A 461 -41.47 -4.34 11.57
CA LEU A 461 -42.16 -3.66 12.67
C LEU A 461 -42.30 -2.16 12.42
N SER A 462 -41.27 -1.53 11.85
CA SER A 462 -41.30 -0.12 11.44
C SER A 462 -40.35 0.15 10.29
N SER A 463 -40.62 1.22 9.54
CA SER A 463 -39.79 1.73 8.44
C SER A 463 -39.93 3.26 8.41
N ALA A 464 -38.80 3.97 8.47
CA ALA A 464 -38.76 5.42 8.46
C ALA A 464 -37.65 5.90 7.52
N VAL A 465 -37.87 7.05 6.88
CA VAL A 465 -36.85 7.74 6.09
C VAL A 465 -36.61 9.12 6.69
N LEU A 466 -35.36 9.40 7.05
CA LEU A 466 -34.91 10.68 7.59
C LEU A 466 -33.55 11.03 6.98
N ASP A 467 -33.39 12.27 6.51
CA ASP A 467 -32.14 12.78 5.91
C ASP A 467 -31.53 11.86 4.84
N GLY A 468 -32.39 11.30 3.97
CA GLY A 468 -31.97 10.42 2.89
C GLY A 468 -31.55 9.00 3.33
N LYS A 469 -31.74 8.64 4.60
CA LYS A 469 -31.48 7.31 5.15
C LYS A 469 -32.76 6.62 5.54
N ARG A 470 -32.88 5.34 5.19
CA ARG A 470 -33.96 4.47 5.60
C ARG A 470 -33.52 3.61 6.78
N THR A 471 -34.32 3.61 7.84
CA THR A 471 -34.15 2.73 9.00
C THR A 471 -35.35 1.81 9.13
N LEU A 472 -35.12 0.50 9.21
CA LEU A 472 -36.15 -0.50 9.46
C LEU A 472 -35.88 -1.24 10.76
N VAL A 473 -36.95 -1.51 11.51
CA VAL A 473 -36.93 -2.48 12.62
C VAL A 473 -37.60 -3.76 12.15
N LEU A 474 -36.83 -4.83 12.13
CA LEU A 474 -37.19 -6.15 11.65
C LEU A 474 -37.26 -7.13 12.83
N GLU A 475 -38.18 -8.08 12.79
CA GLU A 475 -38.29 -9.15 13.79
C GLU A 475 -38.40 -10.51 13.10
N ARG A 476 -37.66 -11.50 13.61
CA ARG A 476 -37.76 -12.91 13.18
C ARG A 476 -37.50 -13.86 14.34
N PRO A 477 -37.87 -15.15 14.23
CA PRO A 477 -37.47 -16.15 15.22
C PRO A 477 -35.94 -16.28 15.33
N LEU A 478 -35.44 -16.67 16.52
CA LEU A 478 -34.00 -16.95 16.71
C LEU A 478 -33.51 -18.05 15.77
N ASN A 479 -34.30 -19.12 15.62
CA ASN A 479 -34.01 -20.23 14.73
C ASN A 479 -34.48 -19.93 13.31
N GLY A 480 -33.66 -20.29 12.33
CA GLY A 480 -34.04 -20.31 10.93
C GLY A 480 -35.27 -21.21 10.70
N THR A 481 -36.21 -20.74 9.89
CA THR A 481 -37.40 -21.51 9.49
C THR A 481 -37.05 -22.72 8.64
N THR A 482 -35.92 -22.65 7.91
CA THR A 482 -35.31 -23.76 7.17
C THR A 482 -33.80 -23.79 7.40
N PRO A 483 -33.08 -24.87 7.03
CA PRO A 483 -31.61 -24.92 7.10
C PRO A 483 -30.89 -23.87 6.24
N GLN A 484 -31.58 -23.27 5.27
CA GLN A 484 -31.02 -22.21 4.42
C GLN A 484 -31.04 -20.84 5.13
N HIS A 485 -31.89 -20.68 6.16
CA HIS A 485 -31.97 -19.47 6.96
C HIS A 485 -30.91 -19.47 8.07
N PHE A 486 -30.40 -18.29 8.39
CA PHE A 486 -29.49 -18.14 9.52
C PHE A 486 -30.19 -18.37 10.85
N SER A 487 -29.52 -19.03 11.80
CA SER A 487 -30.01 -19.22 13.18
C SER A 487 -29.09 -18.50 14.14
N PHE A 488 -29.65 -17.56 14.91
CA PHE A 488 -28.93 -16.86 15.98
C PHE A 488 -28.80 -17.75 17.21
N ARG A 489 -27.63 -17.75 17.83
CA ARG A 489 -27.35 -18.52 19.05
C ARG A 489 -26.95 -17.58 20.18
N LEU A 490 -27.41 -17.90 21.39
CA LEU A 490 -27.12 -17.17 22.63
C LEU A 490 -26.12 -17.93 23.52
N GLU A 491 -25.73 -19.14 23.12
CA GLU A 491 -24.70 -19.95 23.77
C GLU A 491 -23.55 -20.19 22.79
N ASP A 492 -22.32 -20.11 23.31
CA ASP A 492 -21.12 -20.55 22.60
C ASP A 492 -21.28 -22.04 22.24
N ASP A 493 -21.01 -22.40 20.98
CA ASP A 493 -20.81 -23.80 20.63
C ASP A 493 -19.47 -24.31 21.18
N ALA A 494 -19.16 -25.60 20.95
CA ALA A 494 -17.92 -26.21 21.42
C ALA A 494 -16.64 -25.53 20.86
N GLN A 495 -16.78 -24.57 19.93
CA GLN A 495 -15.73 -23.81 19.28
C GLN A 495 -15.63 -22.35 19.77
N GLY A 496 -16.62 -21.84 20.54
CA GLY A 496 -16.57 -20.49 21.13
C GLY A 496 -17.12 -19.36 20.25
N ASP A 497 -17.81 -19.67 19.15
CA ASP A 497 -18.05 -18.71 18.06
C ASP A 497 -19.38 -17.92 18.14
N ALA A 498 -20.25 -18.17 19.12
CA ALA A 498 -21.61 -17.58 19.11
C ALA A 498 -21.66 -16.07 19.41
N SER A 499 -20.59 -15.51 19.97
CA SER A 499 -20.53 -14.12 20.42
C SER A 499 -19.93 -13.17 19.37
N LEU A 500 -19.34 -13.68 18.29
CA LEU A 500 -18.72 -12.88 17.21
C LEU A 500 -19.20 -13.36 15.85
N LEU A 501 -20.03 -12.56 15.17
CA LEU A 501 -20.54 -12.87 13.84
C LEU A 501 -19.75 -12.11 12.78
N SER A 502 -19.15 -12.83 11.82
CA SER A 502 -18.63 -12.18 10.62
C SER A 502 -19.79 -11.64 9.78
N ILE A 503 -19.71 -10.38 9.37
CA ILE A 503 -20.73 -9.69 8.59
C ILE A 503 -20.15 -9.25 7.26
N ILE A 504 -20.86 -9.55 6.17
CA ILE A 504 -20.68 -8.85 4.90
C ILE A 504 -21.77 -7.78 4.77
N SER A 505 -21.42 -6.58 4.32
CA SER A 505 -22.36 -5.49 4.11
C SER A 505 -22.15 -4.86 2.74
N ALA A 506 -23.23 -4.37 2.13
CA ALA A 506 -23.16 -3.74 0.82
C ALA A 506 -24.26 -2.68 0.64
N ILE A 507 -23.95 -1.70 -0.21
CA ILE A 507 -24.86 -0.70 -0.76
C ILE A 507 -24.79 -0.83 -2.28
N GLY A 508 -25.94 -0.80 -2.94
CA GLY A 508 -26.08 -0.83 -4.39
C GLY A 508 -25.78 0.50 -5.06
N SER A 509 -25.55 0.49 -6.37
CA SER A 509 -25.49 1.70 -7.20
C SER A 509 -26.86 2.18 -7.70
N GLY A 510 -27.94 1.58 -7.20
CA GLY A 510 -29.32 1.86 -7.59
C GLY A 510 -30.32 1.17 -6.65
N PRO A 511 -31.63 1.33 -6.90
CA PRO A 511 -32.66 0.93 -5.94
C PRO A 511 -32.93 -0.57 -5.92
N THR A 512 -32.54 -1.33 -6.95
CA THR A 512 -32.97 -2.72 -7.12
C THR A 512 -31.81 -3.69 -7.00
N PHE A 513 -31.91 -4.63 -6.06
CA PHE A 513 -30.90 -5.67 -5.92
C PHE A 513 -30.87 -6.61 -7.14
N GLY A 514 -29.67 -6.89 -7.65
CA GLY A 514 -29.41 -7.88 -8.71
C GLY A 514 -29.31 -7.31 -10.14
N LEU A 515 -29.71 -6.07 -10.38
CA LEU A 515 -29.50 -5.35 -11.65
C LEU A 515 -28.32 -4.36 -11.58
N ASP A 516 -27.98 -3.93 -10.37
CA ASP A 516 -26.96 -2.91 -10.07
C ASP A 516 -25.72 -3.52 -9.40
N HIS A 517 -24.53 -2.96 -9.67
CA HIS A 517 -23.29 -3.33 -8.98
C HIS A 517 -23.25 -2.73 -7.56
N HIS A 518 -22.36 -3.23 -6.70
CA HIS A 518 -22.15 -2.63 -5.37
C HIS A 518 -21.49 -1.26 -5.56
N SER A 519 -22.08 -0.18 -5.03
CA SER A 519 -21.42 1.12 -4.92
C SER A 519 -20.43 1.13 -3.74
N GLN A 520 -20.78 0.43 -2.66
CA GLN A 520 -19.93 0.20 -1.51
C GLN A 520 -20.10 -1.24 -1.00
N LYS A 521 -19.04 -1.84 -0.47
CA LYS A 521 -19.09 -3.15 0.19
C LYS A 521 -17.93 -3.31 1.15
N THR A 522 -18.16 -3.97 2.27
CA THR A 522 -17.08 -4.30 3.21
C THR A 522 -17.43 -5.53 4.02
N THR A 523 -16.44 -6.02 4.77
CA THR A 523 -16.62 -7.04 5.79
C THR A 523 -16.27 -6.48 7.15
N THR A 524 -16.99 -6.95 8.17
CA THR A 524 -16.80 -6.50 9.56
C THR A 524 -17.20 -7.61 10.51
N THR A 525 -17.04 -7.39 11.81
CA THR A 525 -17.45 -8.34 12.85
C THR A 525 -18.47 -7.67 13.75
N LEU A 526 -19.62 -8.32 13.94
CA LEU A 526 -20.62 -7.95 14.93
C LEU A 526 -20.36 -8.75 16.21
N ALA A 527 -20.05 -8.05 17.30
CA ALA A 527 -20.01 -8.66 18.63
C ALA A 527 -21.41 -8.65 19.25
N LEU A 528 -21.92 -9.82 19.62
CA LEU A 528 -23.16 -10.00 20.36
C LEU A 528 -22.83 -10.17 21.85
N LEU A 529 -23.10 -9.13 22.63
CA LEU A 529 -22.78 -9.09 24.05
C LEU A 529 -24.02 -9.42 24.89
N GLN A 530 -23.86 -10.23 25.94
CA GLN A 530 -24.94 -10.58 26.86
C GLN A 530 -25.39 -9.36 27.68
N LEU A 531 -26.70 -9.22 27.86
CA LEU A 531 -27.29 -8.21 28.72
C LEU A 531 -27.53 -8.77 30.12
N GLU A 532 -27.41 -7.91 31.13
CA GLU A 532 -27.72 -8.19 32.54
C GLU A 532 -26.91 -9.33 33.17
N ALA A 533 -25.78 -9.68 32.56
CA ALA A 533 -24.83 -10.69 33.05
C ALA A 533 -23.39 -10.16 32.99
N PRO A 534 -22.54 -10.45 33.99
CA PRO A 534 -21.14 -10.08 33.95
C PRO A 534 -20.39 -10.97 32.95
N MET A 535 -19.73 -10.34 31.99
CA MET A 535 -18.95 -11.02 30.98
C MET A 535 -17.47 -10.71 31.17
N CYS A 536 -16.63 -11.73 31.27
CA CYS A 536 -15.21 -11.51 31.51
C CYS A 536 -14.48 -11.15 30.22
N ILE A 537 -13.57 -10.19 30.30
CA ILE A 537 -12.73 -9.78 29.18
C ILE A 537 -11.50 -10.68 29.18
N CYS A 538 -11.44 -11.59 28.20
CA CYS A 538 -10.32 -12.50 27.99
C CYS A 538 -9.45 -11.98 26.82
N PRO A 539 -8.16 -12.36 26.73
CA PRO A 539 -7.37 -12.12 25.53
C PRO A 539 -7.96 -12.93 24.36
N ALA A 540 -8.05 -12.33 23.16
CA ALA A 540 -8.29 -13.11 21.95
C ALA A 540 -7.18 -14.15 21.75
N PRO A 541 -7.46 -15.30 21.09
CA PRO A 541 -6.42 -16.15 20.55
C PRO A 541 -5.43 -15.29 19.77
N GLU A 542 -4.14 -15.43 20.06
CA GLU A 542 -3.13 -14.68 19.31
C GLU A 542 -3.27 -15.00 17.82
N PRO A 543 -3.32 -13.99 16.93
CA PRO A 543 -3.30 -14.22 15.50
C PRO A 543 -2.10 -15.07 15.12
N ALA A 544 -2.30 -15.97 14.15
CA ALA A 544 -1.21 -16.70 13.53
C ALA A 544 -0.14 -15.72 13.01
N PHE A 545 1.12 -16.17 12.94
CA PHE A 545 2.20 -15.37 12.40
C PHE A 545 1.85 -14.86 10.99
N GLY A 546 2.12 -13.58 10.73
CA GLY A 546 1.77 -12.89 9.47
C GLY A 546 0.42 -12.19 9.50
N PHE A 547 -0.35 -12.34 10.58
CA PHE A 547 -1.70 -11.77 10.72
C PHE A 547 -1.82 -10.81 11.90
N ALA A 548 -0.75 -10.59 12.69
CA ALA A 548 -0.80 -9.54 13.71
C ALA A 548 -0.81 -8.16 13.04
N LYS A 549 -1.79 -7.33 13.43
CA LYS A 549 -1.99 -5.96 12.93
C LYS A 549 -1.94 -4.99 14.11
N GLY A 550 -1.74 -3.71 13.82
CA GLY A 550 -1.67 -2.65 14.82
C GLY A 550 -1.24 -1.32 14.21
N THR A 551 -0.63 -0.45 15.01
CA THR A 551 -0.22 0.88 14.58
C THR A 551 1.18 1.20 15.11
N LEU A 552 1.99 1.84 14.27
CA LEU A 552 3.27 2.45 14.63
C LEU A 552 3.04 3.94 14.84
N GLU A 553 3.51 4.48 15.95
CA GLU A 553 3.45 5.92 16.26
C GLU A 553 4.85 6.47 16.49
N TYR A 554 5.29 7.43 15.68
CA TYR A 554 6.56 8.11 15.91
C TYR A 554 6.41 9.22 16.95
N ILE A 555 7.18 9.10 18.03
CA ILE A 555 7.26 10.11 19.08
C ILE A 555 8.59 10.86 18.94
N ASP A 556 8.51 12.17 18.72
CA ASP A 556 9.68 13.03 18.70
C ASP A 556 10.33 13.05 20.10
N PRO A 557 11.61 12.64 20.23
CA PRO A 557 12.28 12.53 21.54
C PRO A 557 12.57 13.89 22.18
N VAL A 558 12.60 14.97 21.41
CA VAL A 558 12.85 16.34 21.89
C VAL A 558 11.57 16.98 22.41
N THR A 559 10.48 16.87 21.65
CA THR A 559 9.20 17.51 22.00
C THR A 559 8.26 16.58 22.78
N ASN A 560 8.55 15.29 22.83
CA ASN A 560 7.70 14.23 23.37
C ASN A 560 6.27 14.26 22.77
N SER A 561 6.19 14.58 21.48
CA SER A 561 4.93 14.72 20.74
C SER A 561 4.87 13.77 19.55
N SER A 562 3.66 13.36 19.17
CA SER A 562 3.42 12.48 18.02
C SER A 562 3.69 13.23 16.72
N LYS A 563 4.56 12.71 15.85
CA LYS A 563 4.77 13.21 14.47
C LYS A 563 3.97 12.44 13.43
N GLY A 564 3.25 11.40 13.82
CA GLY A 564 2.42 10.64 12.91
C GLY A 564 2.17 9.22 13.40
N LYS A 565 1.09 8.63 12.90
CA LYS A 565 0.69 7.25 13.14
C LYS A 565 0.44 6.55 11.83
N VAL A 566 0.88 5.31 11.68
CA VAL A 566 0.62 4.48 10.51
C VAL A 566 0.15 3.10 10.94
N GLY A 567 -0.89 2.60 10.26
CA GLY A 567 -1.34 1.22 10.48
C GLY A 567 -0.35 0.23 9.89
N PHE A 568 -0.08 -0.87 10.59
CA PHE A 568 0.68 -1.99 10.06
C PHE A 568 -0.21 -2.80 9.11
N ASP A 569 -0.09 -2.56 7.82
CA ASP A 569 -0.89 -3.19 6.77
C ASP A 569 -0.12 -4.22 5.93
N ASN A 570 1.19 -4.36 6.16
CA ASN A 570 2.06 -5.40 5.62
C ASN A 570 1.38 -6.78 5.62
N THR A 571 1.38 -7.42 4.45
CA THR A 571 0.70 -8.71 4.22
C THR A 571 1.57 -9.60 3.35
N CYS A 572 2.09 -10.67 3.93
CA CYS A 572 2.85 -11.70 3.22
C CYS A 572 1.91 -12.78 2.69
N ALA A 573 2.00 -13.09 1.39
CA ALA A 573 1.28 -14.21 0.82
C ALA A 573 1.96 -15.55 1.14
N PRO A 574 1.21 -16.66 1.28
CA PRO A 574 1.81 -17.99 1.39
C PRO A 574 2.46 -18.43 0.07
N PRO A 575 3.40 -19.39 0.11
CA PRO A 575 3.94 -20.04 -1.10
C PRO A 575 2.85 -20.66 -1.99
N PRO A 576 3.04 -20.71 -3.32
CA PRO A 576 4.23 -20.30 -4.08
C PRO A 576 4.25 -18.80 -4.42
N ARG A 577 3.31 -18.01 -3.88
CA ARG A 577 3.24 -16.58 -4.21
C ARG A 577 4.41 -15.81 -3.62
N MET A 578 4.80 -16.09 -2.38
CA MET A 578 5.95 -15.50 -1.69
C MET A 578 6.50 -16.47 -0.64
N ASP A 579 7.81 -16.44 -0.40
CA ASP A 579 8.47 -17.29 0.60
C ASP A 579 8.49 -16.68 2.01
N THR A 580 8.39 -15.35 2.12
CA THR A 580 8.60 -14.60 3.37
C THR A 580 7.67 -15.00 4.52
N LEU A 581 6.42 -15.40 4.23
CA LEU A 581 5.51 -15.90 5.26
C LEU A 581 5.98 -17.24 5.85
N ALA A 582 6.46 -18.15 4.99
CA ALA A 582 6.96 -19.46 5.39
C ALA A 582 8.29 -19.35 6.16
N GLU A 583 9.14 -18.38 5.79
CA GLU A 583 10.37 -18.04 6.49
C GLU A 583 10.15 -17.36 7.85
N LYS A 584 8.90 -17.01 8.18
CA LYS A 584 8.55 -16.17 9.33
C LYS A 584 9.33 -14.85 9.34
N ASN A 585 9.43 -14.21 8.17
CA ASN A 585 10.17 -12.97 8.00
C ASN A 585 9.58 -11.85 8.90
N PRO A 586 10.39 -11.12 9.67
CA PRO A 586 9.93 -10.02 10.53
C PRO A 586 9.04 -8.97 9.84
N ALA A 587 9.23 -8.72 8.54
CA ALA A 587 8.42 -7.80 7.75
C ALA A 587 6.93 -8.22 7.64
N CYS A 588 6.60 -9.47 7.94
CA CYS A 588 5.25 -10.03 7.80
C CYS A 588 4.34 -9.78 9.01
N ASP A 589 4.90 -9.53 10.20
CA ASP A 589 4.12 -9.55 11.44
C ASP A 589 4.58 -8.44 12.40
N LEU A 590 3.63 -7.62 12.86
CA LEU A 590 3.92 -6.46 13.71
C LEU A 590 4.71 -6.84 14.98
N ARG A 591 4.49 -8.04 15.53
CA ARG A 591 5.15 -8.49 16.78
C ARG A 591 6.66 -8.66 16.61
N THR A 592 7.09 -8.94 15.38
CA THR A 592 8.50 -9.16 15.04
C THR A 592 9.10 -8.02 14.24
N TYR A 593 8.29 -7.07 13.77
CA TYR A 593 8.73 -5.95 12.96
C TYR A 593 9.79 -5.12 13.68
N ALA A 594 10.96 -4.99 13.08
CA ALA A 594 12.13 -4.32 13.67
C ALA A 594 12.51 -3.02 12.94
N GLY A 595 11.89 -2.76 11.78
CA GLY A 595 12.20 -1.63 10.92
C GLY A 595 11.87 -1.97 9.46
N GLY A 596 11.99 -0.98 8.59
CA GLY A 596 11.78 -1.13 7.15
C GLY A 596 10.71 -0.21 6.58
N GLN A 597 10.12 -0.60 5.45
CA GLN A 597 9.19 0.19 4.64
C GLN A 597 8.18 1.03 5.45
N ILE A 598 7.44 0.41 6.37
CA ILE A 598 6.38 1.06 7.15
C ILE A 598 6.92 2.13 8.12
N ALA A 599 8.20 2.09 8.50
CA ALA A 599 8.81 3.08 9.38
C ALA A 599 9.38 4.30 8.61
N CYS A 600 9.30 4.31 7.28
CA CYS A 600 9.86 5.36 6.45
C CYS A 600 8.82 6.43 6.11
N HIS A 601 8.71 7.47 6.94
CA HIS A 601 7.81 8.61 6.72
C HIS A 601 8.52 9.95 6.87
N HIS A 602 7.98 10.98 6.22
CA HIS A 602 8.57 12.33 6.28
C HIS A 602 8.83 12.80 7.71
N GLU A 603 10.03 13.34 7.95
CA GLU A 603 10.56 13.82 9.24
C GLU A 603 10.82 12.71 10.29
N TRP A 604 10.64 11.43 9.95
CA TRP A 604 10.98 10.35 10.88
C TRP A 604 12.49 10.08 10.82
N VAL A 605 13.12 9.97 11.98
CA VAL A 605 14.55 9.66 12.11
C VAL A 605 14.73 8.16 12.31
N LEU A 606 15.54 7.54 11.46
CA LEU A 606 15.87 6.11 11.48
C LEU A 606 16.97 5.79 12.50
N LEU A 607 16.74 6.16 13.76
CA LEU A 607 17.57 5.82 14.92
C LEU A 607 16.68 5.30 16.06
N ASP A 608 17.27 4.62 17.05
CA ASP A 608 16.52 4.16 18.22
C ASP A 608 16.08 5.34 19.10
N ALA A 609 15.04 5.15 19.92
CA ALA A 609 14.41 6.23 20.69
C ALA A 609 15.30 6.90 21.72
N ASP A 610 16.31 6.19 22.21
CA ASP A 610 17.30 6.69 23.16
C ASP A 610 18.56 7.26 22.49
N GLN A 611 18.62 7.30 21.16
CA GLN A 611 19.73 7.90 20.42
C GLN A 611 19.41 9.36 20.02
N PRO A 612 20.29 10.33 20.36
CA PRO A 612 20.13 11.70 19.87
C PRO A 612 20.42 11.77 18.37
N THR A 613 19.69 12.63 17.65
CA THR A 613 20.00 12.94 16.25
C THR A 613 21.33 13.71 16.17
N PRO A 614 22.37 13.16 15.54
CA PRO A 614 23.67 13.81 15.45
C PRO A 614 23.63 14.97 14.44
N TRP A 615 24.44 16.00 14.69
CA TRP A 615 24.59 17.18 13.83
C TRP A 615 23.27 17.87 13.43
N ALA A 616 22.29 17.91 14.36
CA ALA A 616 20.98 18.51 14.13
C ALA A 616 21.04 20.01 13.74
N ASP A 617 22.15 20.69 14.02
CA ASP A 617 22.45 22.08 13.65
C ASP A 617 23.12 22.24 12.27
N GLN A 618 23.45 21.13 11.58
CA GLN A 618 24.15 21.11 10.30
C GLN A 618 23.36 20.32 9.23
N PRO A 619 22.21 20.83 8.79
CA PRO A 619 21.36 20.13 7.83
C PRO A 619 22.02 20.04 6.45
N LEU A 620 21.73 18.95 5.75
CA LEU A 620 22.11 18.77 4.36
C LEU A 620 21.11 19.49 3.46
N GLU A 621 21.61 20.29 2.51
CA GLU A 621 20.78 21.02 1.54
C GLU A 621 21.22 20.72 0.11
N TYR A 622 20.27 20.31 -0.73
CA TYR A 622 20.50 19.94 -2.12
C TYR A 622 19.18 19.92 -2.92
N GLN A 623 19.29 19.79 -4.24
CA GLN A 623 18.16 19.63 -5.15
C GLN A 623 18.34 18.36 -5.98
N LEU A 624 17.24 17.75 -6.41
CA LEU A 624 17.28 16.75 -7.47
C LEU A 624 17.23 17.46 -8.82
N LYS A 625 18.07 17.00 -9.74
CA LYS A 625 18.13 17.45 -11.13
C LYS A 625 17.64 16.33 -12.04
N PHE A 626 16.68 16.63 -12.90
CA PHE A 626 16.15 15.72 -13.90
C PHE A 626 16.43 16.28 -15.29
N ARG A 627 17.00 15.47 -16.18
CA ARG A 627 17.14 15.77 -17.60
C ARG A 627 16.17 14.91 -18.39
N TYR A 628 15.16 15.52 -19.01
CA TYR A 628 14.23 14.81 -19.87
C TYR A 628 14.69 14.89 -21.32
N TRP A 629 14.76 13.73 -21.99
CA TRP A 629 15.07 13.64 -23.42
C TRP A 629 13.77 13.46 -24.20
N VAL A 630 13.52 14.36 -25.16
CA VAL A 630 12.21 14.50 -25.79
C VAL A 630 12.30 14.76 -27.28
N GLN A 631 11.21 14.42 -27.99
CA GLN A 631 11.00 14.77 -29.40
C GLN A 631 9.50 14.89 -29.74
N PRO A 632 9.12 15.44 -30.90
CA PRO A 632 7.72 15.45 -31.34
C PRO A 632 7.14 14.04 -31.43
N TYR A 633 5.94 13.84 -30.90
CA TYR A 633 5.25 12.55 -31.02
C TYR A 633 4.78 12.30 -32.46
N ASP A 634 5.30 11.26 -33.10
CA ASP A 634 4.84 10.73 -34.39
C ASP A 634 4.26 9.32 -34.22
N PRO A 635 2.95 9.09 -34.42
CA PRO A 635 2.32 7.78 -34.25
C PRO A 635 2.75 6.74 -35.32
N SER A 636 3.42 7.15 -36.41
CA SER A 636 3.95 6.23 -37.41
C SER A 636 5.27 5.58 -36.98
N PHE A 637 5.95 6.19 -36.00
CA PHE A 637 7.24 5.75 -35.49
C PHE A 637 7.19 5.36 -34.00
N HIS A 638 6.40 6.09 -33.19
CA HIS A 638 6.34 5.93 -31.75
C HIS A 638 5.21 5.02 -31.27
N THR A 639 5.56 4.10 -30.39
CA THR A 639 4.65 3.28 -29.59
C THR A 639 4.70 3.72 -28.14
N ASN A 640 3.55 4.07 -27.58
CA ASN A 640 3.45 4.42 -26.17
C ASN A 640 3.68 3.20 -25.27
N VAL A 641 4.40 3.37 -24.18
CA VAL A 641 4.62 2.33 -23.17
C VAL A 641 3.95 2.68 -21.85
N TYR A 642 3.55 1.63 -21.14
CA TYR A 642 2.92 1.70 -19.83
C TYR A 642 3.83 1.07 -18.78
N ARG A 643 3.77 1.57 -17.55
CA ARG A 643 4.52 1.06 -16.41
C ARG A 643 3.60 0.23 -15.53
N ASN A 644 4.13 -0.84 -14.97
CA ASN A 644 3.55 -1.53 -13.82
C ASN A 644 4.68 -1.99 -12.90
N THR A 645 4.36 -2.26 -11.65
CA THR A 645 5.34 -2.64 -10.63
C THR A 645 4.89 -3.86 -9.86
N TRP A 646 5.84 -4.69 -9.45
CA TRP A 646 5.59 -5.94 -8.75
C TRP A 646 6.66 -6.15 -7.66
N GLY A 647 6.24 -6.30 -6.41
CA GLY A 647 7.13 -6.55 -5.27
C GLY A 647 7.23 -8.02 -4.88
N LEU A 648 8.41 -8.40 -4.40
CA LEU A 648 8.65 -9.55 -3.55
C LEU A 648 8.84 -9.04 -2.11
N GLY A 649 8.42 -9.80 -1.09
CA GLY A 649 8.43 -9.33 0.31
C GLY A 649 7.07 -8.81 0.79
N SER A 650 7.05 -7.81 1.66
CA SER A 650 5.82 -7.30 2.27
C SER A 650 5.77 -5.77 2.33
N PRO A 651 5.11 -5.13 1.33
CA PRO A 651 4.80 -5.68 0.02
C PRO A 651 6.00 -5.80 -0.93
N VAL A 652 7.08 -5.03 -0.72
CA VAL A 652 8.28 -4.98 -1.59
C VAL A 652 9.61 -5.15 -0.84
N GLU A 653 9.54 -5.26 0.49
CA GLU A 653 10.70 -5.27 1.38
C GLU A 653 10.67 -6.49 2.31
N TYR A 654 11.84 -6.98 2.71
CA TYR A 654 12.01 -8.14 3.58
C TYR A 654 13.31 -8.06 4.37
N ASP A 655 13.37 -8.79 5.48
CA ASP A 655 14.61 -8.93 6.24
C ASP A 655 15.44 -10.10 5.73
N VAL A 656 16.75 -9.91 5.63
CA VAL A 656 17.69 -10.96 5.21
C VAL A 656 18.31 -11.58 6.46
N ALA A 657 18.05 -12.86 6.67
CA ALA A 657 18.60 -13.59 7.81
C ALA A 657 20.07 -13.93 7.59
N GLN A 658 20.91 -13.75 8.62
CA GLN A 658 22.32 -14.09 8.53
C GLN A 658 22.54 -15.58 8.26
N CYS A 659 23.51 -15.91 7.40
CA CYS A 659 23.95 -17.29 7.19
C CYS A 659 24.53 -17.90 8.48
N ALA A 660 24.56 -19.24 8.53
CA ALA A 660 25.04 -19.95 9.70
C ALA A 660 26.50 -19.58 10.05
N PRO A 661 26.86 -19.48 11.34
CA PRO A 661 28.24 -19.21 11.75
C PRO A 661 29.22 -20.20 11.12
N GLY A 662 30.28 -19.69 10.50
CA GLY A 662 31.31 -20.50 9.83
C GLY A 662 31.04 -20.83 8.36
N THR A 663 29.88 -20.46 7.80
CA THR A 663 29.64 -20.54 6.36
C THR A 663 30.58 -19.58 5.61
N PRO A 664 31.34 -20.04 4.61
CA PRO A 664 32.16 -19.16 3.79
C PRO A 664 31.31 -18.08 3.12
N THR A 665 31.77 -16.81 3.12
CA THR A 665 31.06 -15.66 2.50
C THR A 665 30.56 -15.93 1.08
N ALA A 666 31.32 -16.67 0.27
CA ALA A 666 30.94 -17.03 -1.11
C ALA A 666 29.75 -18.00 -1.21
N GLN A 667 29.34 -18.61 -0.09
CA GLN A 667 28.21 -19.53 0.02
C GLN A 667 27.03 -18.90 0.80
N CYS A 668 27.18 -17.69 1.32
CA CYS A 668 26.13 -16.99 2.05
C CYS A 668 25.21 -16.25 1.07
N ASN A 669 24.19 -16.95 0.58
CA ASN A 669 23.14 -16.40 -0.28
C ASN A 669 21.76 -16.67 0.35
N HIS A 670 20.90 -15.65 0.35
CA HIS A 670 19.46 -15.76 0.61
C HIS A 670 18.72 -15.48 -0.69
N THR A 671 17.84 -16.38 -1.11
CA THR A 671 16.96 -16.18 -2.27
C THR A 671 15.51 -16.18 -1.84
N ILE A 672 14.74 -15.18 -2.26
CA ILE A 672 13.28 -15.18 -2.17
C ILE A 672 12.67 -15.23 -3.57
N THR A 673 11.49 -15.86 -3.68
CA THR A 673 10.84 -16.10 -4.96
C THR A 673 9.38 -15.67 -4.96
N SER A 674 8.82 -15.44 -6.15
CA SER A 674 7.39 -15.16 -6.32
C SER A 674 6.86 -15.65 -7.66
N LEU A 675 5.71 -16.33 -7.63
CA LEU A 675 4.96 -16.78 -8.80
C LEU A 675 3.63 -16.01 -8.94
N GLY A 676 3.33 -15.55 -10.16
CA GLY A 676 1.93 -15.39 -10.62
C GLY A 676 1.20 -14.06 -10.38
N ILE A 677 1.87 -12.89 -10.34
CA ILE A 677 1.19 -11.58 -10.14
C ILE A 677 1.35 -10.62 -11.34
N PHE A 678 1.87 -11.05 -12.47
CA PHE A 678 1.75 -10.27 -13.71
C PHE A 678 0.76 -10.90 -14.67
N GLN A 679 -0.53 -10.84 -14.30
CA GLN A 679 -1.61 -10.92 -15.28
C GLN A 679 -2.11 -9.49 -15.48
N PRO A 680 -1.58 -8.77 -16.48
CA PRO A 680 -2.16 -7.49 -16.78
C PRO A 680 -3.62 -7.71 -17.11
N LYS A 681 -4.51 -7.01 -16.40
CA LYS A 681 -5.94 -7.10 -16.68
C LYS A 681 -6.13 -6.71 -18.14
N PRO A 682 -6.71 -7.57 -18.98
CA PRO A 682 -7.10 -7.16 -20.32
C PRO A 682 -7.94 -5.90 -20.18
N SER A 683 -7.53 -4.82 -20.85
CA SER A 683 -8.47 -3.72 -21.08
C SER A 683 -9.54 -4.24 -22.05
N ALA A 684 -10.71 -3.60 -22.09
CA ALA A 684 -11.72 -3.91 -23.11
C ALA A 684 -11.19 -3.72 -24.56
N THR A 685 -9.99 -3.16 -24.72
CA THR A 685 -9.42 -2.70 -25.98
C THR A 685 -8.08 -3.36 -26.35
N SER A 686 -7.42 -4.16 -25.51
CA SER A 686 -6.16 -4.83 -25.87
C SER A 686 -5.99 -6.19 -25.18
N PRO A 687 -6.00 -7.30 -25.95
CA PRO A 687 -5.81 -8.65 -25.41
C PRO A 687 -4.33 -9.01 -25.15
N HIS A 688 -3.38 -8.30 -25.76
CA HIS A 688 -1.96 -8.68 -25.74
C HIS A 688 -1.06 -7.58 -25.18
N GLN A 689 -0.18 -7.96 -24.25
CA GLN A 689 0.87 -7.10 -23.71
C GLN A 689 2.24 -7.70 -23.92
N ARG A 690 3.23 -6.84 -24.23
CA ARG A 690 4.62 -7.25 -24.45
C ARG A 690 5.61 -6.42 -23.66
N LEU A 691 6.63 -7.06 -23.10
CA LEU A 691 7.63 -6.44 -22.23
C LEU A 691 8.65 -5.64 -23.06
N VAL A 692 8.82 -4.35 -22.74
CA VAL A 692 9.75 -3.42 -23.42
C VAL A 692 10.97 -3.13 -22.56
N LYS A 693 10.79 -3.05 -21.24
CA LYS A 693 11.88 -2.84 -20.28
C LYS A 693 11.56 -3.50 -18.95
N ALA A 694 12.57 -4.04 -18.30
CA ALA A 694 12.54 -4.49 -16.92
C ALA A 694 13.67 -3.77 -16.19
N ASN A 695 13.35 -3.20 -15.03
CA ASN A 695 14.26 -2.44 -14.20
C ASN A 695 13.94 -2.79 -12.75
N PHE A 696 14.88 -3.45 -12.07
CA PHE A 696 14.65 -3.98 -10.74
C PHE A 696 15.39 -3.15 -9.68
N HIS A 697 14.82 -3.11 -8.48
CA HIS A 697 15.39 -2.41 -7.35
C HIS A 697 15.75 -3.39 -6.24
N CYS A 698 16.97 -3.24 -5.73
CA CYS A 698 17.51 -3.95 -4.58
C CYS A 698 18.57 -3.10 -3.87
N HIS A 699 18.96 -3.51 -2.66
CA HIS A 699 19.87 -2.74 -1.82
C HIS A 699 21.33 -3.16 -1.97
N ALA A 700 22.20 -2.16 -1.93
CA ALA A 700 23.64 -2.36 -1.90
C ALA A 700 24.14 -2.53 -0.47
N PRO A 701 25.26 -3.25 -0.26
CA PRO A 701 26.05 -4.01 -1.24
C PRO A 701 25.63 -5.49 -1.32
N THR A 702 24.45 -5.83 -0.80
CA THR A 702 24.00 -7.19 -0.53
C THR A 702 23.36 -7.83 -1.76
N CYS A 703 22.70 -7.07 -2.63
CA CYS A 703 22.07 -7.60 -3.83
C CYS A 703 23.05 -8.37 -4.74
N LEU A 704 22.71 -9.57 -5.18
CA LEU A 704 23.55 -10.37 -6.07
C LEU A 704 22.95 -10.51 -7.47
N ALA A 705 21.64 -10.70 -7.54
CA ALA A 705 20.88 -10.71 -8.79
C ALA A 705 19.38 -10.57 -8.51
N ILE A 706 18.66 -9.98 -9.47
CA ILE A 706 17.22 -10.17 -9.62
C ILE A 706 16.96 -10.73 -11.02
N SER A 707 16.21 -11.83 -11.09
CA SER A 707 15.94 -12.56 -12.32
C SER A 707 14.44 -12.73 -12.53
N LEU A 708 14.02 -12.56 -13.79
CA LEU A 708 12.64 -12.72 -14.25
C LEU A 708 12.57 -13.83 -15.29
N TYR A 709 11.58 -14.70 -15.13
CA TYR A 709 11.36 -15.88 -15.95
C TYR A 709 9.91 -15.98 -16.43
N THR A 710 9.71 -16.67 -17.55
CA THR A 710 8.41 -17.29 -17.88
C THR A 710 8.34 -18.71 -17.37
N CYS A 711 7.13 -19.13 -17.00
CA CYS A 711 6.82 -20.48 -16.53
C CYS A 711 5.68 -21.08 -17.34
N ASP A 712 5.66 -22.40 -17.45
CA ASP A 712 4.54 -23.13 -18.06
C ASP A 712 3.22 -22.81 -17.31
N PRO A 713 2.17 -22.35 -18.02
CA PRO A 713 0.88 -22.05 -17.42
C PRO A 713 0.21 -23.25 -16.73
N ALA A 714 0.58 -24.49 -17.05
CA ALA A 714 -0.05 -25.71 -16.50
C ALA A 714 0.23 -25.96 -15.01
N VAL A 715 1.17 -25.25 -14.37
CA VAL A 715 1.56 -25.49 -12.98
C VAL A 715 1.50 -24.20 -12.15
N HIS A 716 0.36 -23.94 -11.51
CA HIS A 716 0.18 -22.79 -10.60
C HIS A 716 0.87 -22.98 -9.24
N THR A 717 1.41 -24.16 -8.95
CA THR A 717 1.96 -24.53 -7.64
C THR A 717 3.48 -24.60 -7.60
N SER A 718 4.17 -24.59 -8.75
CA SER A 718 5.64 -24.61 -8.84
C SER A 718 6.12 -24.29 -10.26
N CYS A 719 7.16 -23.47 -10.42
CA CYS A 719 7.80 -23.21 -11.71
C CYS A 719 9.00 -24.13 -11.95
N GLN A 720 8.76 -25.41 -12.29
CA GLN A 720 9.83 -26.38 -12.51
C GLN A 720 10.60 -26.13 -13.83
N ASN A 721 9.91 -25.72 -14.89
CA ASN A 721 10.49 -25.39 -16.18
C ASN A 721 10.39 -23.88 -16.41
N LYS A 722 11.45 -23.15 -16.02
CA LYS A 722 11.55 -21.69 -16.17
C LYS A 722 12.43 -21.31 -17.37
N THR A 723 12.00 -20.31 -18.13
CA THR A 723 12.79 -19.71 -19.23
C THR A 723 13.16 -18.29 -18.84
N LEU A 724 14.46 -17.96 -18.84
CA LEU A 724 14.94 -16.64 -18.46
C LEU A 724 14.44 -15.57 -19.44
N LEU A 725 13.93 -14.47 -18.92
CA LEU A 725 13.64 -13.25 -19.69
C LEU A 725 14.71 -12.18 -19.43
N CYS A 726 15.01 -11.94 -18.15
CA CYS A 726 15.92 -10.88 -17.73
C CYS A 726 16.66 -11.31 -16.46
N GLU A 727 17.95 -10.99 -16.39
CA GLU A 727 18.73 -11.08 -15.16
C GLU A 727 19.50 -9.76 -15.02
N GLU A 728 19.28 -9.06 -13.93
CA GLU A 728 19.99 -7.84 -13.58
C GLU A 728 20.99 -8.16 -12.47
N ARG A 729 22.26 -7.85 -12.74
CA ARG A 729 23.36 -8.03 -11.79
C ARG A 729 23.94 -6.66 -11.42
N PRO A 730 23.94 -6.32 -10.13
CA PRO A 730 24.57 -5.10 -9.63
C PRO A 730 26.01 -4.93 -10.08
N ILE A 731 26.37 -3.71 -10.46
CA ILE A 731 27.74 -3.26 -10.62
C ILE A 731 28.09 -2.42 -9.41
N TYR A 732 29.13 -2.83 -8.70
CA TYR A 732 29.56 -2.18 -7.47
C TYR A 732 30.67 -1.18 -7.71
N GLY A 733 30.46 0.06 -7.28
CA GLY A 733 31.50 1.08 -7.24
C GLY A 733 32.62 0.70 -6.27
N GLY A 734 33.83 1.17 -6.56
CA GLY A 734 35.04 0.91 -5.76
C GLY A 734 35.67 -0.46 -6.00
N ARG A 735 35.16 -1.23 -6.98
CA ARG A 735 35.70 -2.55 -7.36
C ARG A 735 36.50 -2.53 -8.66
N GLY A 736 36.66 -1.37 -9.28
CA GLY A 736 37.40 -1.21 -10.54
C GLY A 736 36.69 -1.86 -11.74
N ASP A 737 35.36 -1.98 -11.69
CA ASP A 737 34.59 -2.44 -12.86
C ASP A 737 34.75 -1.41 -13.98
N PRO A 738 35.20 -1.79 -15.19
CA PRO A 738 35.49 -0.85 -16.26
C PRO A 738 34.27 -0.04 -16.73
N ARG A 739 33.05 -0.46 -16.39
CA ARG A 739 31.81 0.27 -16.70
C ARG A 739 31.57 1.47 -15.77
N LEU A 740 32.18 1.47 -14.58
CA LEU A 740 32.10 2.58 -13.63
C LEU A 740 33.46 3.28 -13.44
N ALA A 741 34.57 2.58 -13.68
CA ALA A 741 35.93 3.06 -13.45
C ALA A 741 36.18 4.47 -14.02
N GLY A 742 36.69 5.37 -13.18
CA GLY A 742 36.97 6.75 -13.55
C GLY A 742 35.74 7.67 -13.63
N THR A 743 34.55 7.17 -13.28
CA THR A 743 33.34 7.98 -13.12
C THR A 743 33.06 8.27 -11.64
N VAL A 744 32.21 9.24 -11.36
CA VAL A 744 31.72 9.54 -10.00
C VAL A 744 30.87 8.40 -9.39
N TYR A 745 30.54 7.37 -10.18
CA TYR A 745 29.78 6.20 -9.78
C TYR A 745 30.67 5.02 -9.36
N ASP A 746 32.00 5.16 -9.42
CA ASP A 746 32.96 4.17 -8.91
C ASP A 746 33.30 4.38 -7.42
N GLU A 747 32.46 5.09 -6.69
CA GLU A 747 32.63 5.26 -5.23
C GLU A 747 32.28 3.95 -4.49
N PRO A 748 33.08 3.52 -3.49
CA PRO A 748 32.74 2.35 -2.68
C PRO A 748 31.34 2.45 -2.05
N GLY A 749 30.52 1.43 -2.27
CA GLY A 749 29.13 1.37 -1.77
C GLY A 749 28.07 1.84 -2.77
N TYR A 750 28.46 2.49 -3.88
CA TYR A 750 27.55 2.76 -4.99
C TYR A 750 27.15 1.46 -5.69
N ILE A 751 25.90 1.39 -6.13
CA ILE A 751 25.34 0.31 -6.94
C ILE A 751 24.82 0.91 -8.24
N ALA A 752 25.20 0.35 -9.37
CA ALA A 752 24.47 0.55 -10.63
C ALA A 752 23.75 -0.75 -10.96
N GLN A 753 22.48 -0.66 -11.34
CA GLN A 753 21.68 -1.81 -11.72
C GLN A 753 21.33 -1.71 -13.22
N PRO A 754 21.99 -2.48 -14.09
CA PRO A 754 21.72 -2.46 -15.53
C PRO A 754 20.35 -3.10 -15.83
N PRO A 755 19.39 -2.36 -16.43
CA PRO A 755 18.09 -2.94 -16.77
C PRO A 755 18.17 -3.81 -18.04
N CYS A 756 17.17 -4.66 -18.24
CA CYS A 756 16.95 -5.33 -19.53
C CYS A 756 16.04 -4.50 -20.43
N VAL A 757 16.40 -4.40 -21.71
CA VAL A 757 15.64 -3.65 -22.72
C VAL A 757 15.36 -4.55 -23.92
N TRP A 758 14.12 -4.54 -24.40
CA TRP A 758 13.68 -5.23 -25.62
C TRP A 758 13.37 -4.22 -26.73
N GLY A 759 13.54 -4.64 -27.98
CA GLY A 759 13.29 -3.80 -29.14
C GLY A 759 13.66 -4.45 -30.46
N ARG A 760 14.14 -3.64 -31.41
CA ARG A 760 14.41 -4.09 -32.77
C ARG A 760 15.81 -4.73 -32.86
N SER A 761 15.93 -5.74 -33.72
CA SER A 761 17.19 -6.46 -33.97
C SER A 761 18.28 -5.58 -34.59
N GLU A 762 17.91 -4.49 -35.27
CA GLU A 762 18.84 -3.48 -35.79
C GLU A 762 19.64 -2.78 -34.67
N HIS A 763 19.06 -2.69 -33.47
CA HIS A 763 19.73 -2.19 -32.26
C HIS A 763 20.38 -3.32 -31.44
N GLY A 764 20.43 -4.54 -31.98
CA GLY A 764 20.97 -5.72 -31.28
C GLY A 764 20.07 -6.26 -30.17
N LEU A 765 18.78 -5.87 -30.14
CA LEU A 765 17.84 -6.29 -29.10
C LEU A 765 16.94 -7.43 -29.56
N GLU A 766 16.44 -8.21 -28.60
CA GLU A 766 15.33 -9.15 -28.84
C GLU A 766 14.00 -8.41 -28.96
N PRO A 767 13.06 -8.92 -29.78
CA PRO A 767 11.71 -8.38 -29.82
C PRO A 767 11.02 -8.51 -28.44
N PRO A 768 10.14 -7.56 -28.07
CA PRO A 768 9.35 -7.63 -26.85
C PRO A 768 8.62 -8.98 -26.67
N PRO A 769 8.90 -9.76 -25.59
CA PRO A 769 8.22 -11.02 -25.35
C PRO A 769 6.77 -10.80 -24.91
N LEU A 770 5.88 -11.71 -25.31
CA LEU A 770 4.48 -11.71 -24.87
C LEU A 770 4.40 -12.11 -23.40
N ILE A 771 3.69 -11.31 -22.61
CA ILE A 771 3.49 -11.55 -21.16
C ILE A 771 2.00 -11.73 -20.79
N SER A 772 1.07 -11.39 -21.68
CA SER A 772 -0.34 -11.76 -21.50
C SER A 772 -0.53 -13.27 -21.47
N GLY A 773 -1.23 -13.78 -20.45
CA GLY A 773 -1.53 -15.22 -20.32
C GLY A 773 -0.34 -16.10 -19.94
N VAL A 774 0.81 -15.50 -19.59
CA VAL A 774 2.03 -16.22 -19.18
C VAL A 774 2.24 -16.05 -17.67
N ASN A 775 2.57 -17.13 -16.98
CA ASN A 775 3.00 -17.04 -15.59
C ASN A 775 4.42 -16.47 -15.54
N LEU A 776 4.58 -15.30 -14.92
CA LEU A 776 5.89 -14.77 -14.59
C LEU A 776 6.35 -15.25 -13.22
N TYR A 777 7.64 -15.48 -13.11
CA TYR A 777 8.32 -15.91 -11.89
C TYR A 777 9.59 -15.10 -11.69
N ALA A 778 9.78 -14.59 -10.48
CA ALA A 778 10.92 -13.76 -10.14
C ALA A 778 11.70 -14.36 -8.98
N GLU A 779 13.01 -14.15 -9.01
CA GLU A 779 13.94 -14.54 -7.95
C GLU A 779 14.80 -13.32 -7.60
N ALA A 780 14.90 -13.00 -6.31
CA ALA A 780 15.85 -12.02 -5.79
C ALA A 780 16.84 -12.73 -4.89
N THR A 781 18.13 -12.59 -5.18
CA THR A 781 19.22 -13.22 -4.42
C THR A 781 20.10 -12.16 -3.80
N THR A 782 20.34 -12.27 -2.49
CA THR A 782 21.16 -11.34 -1.71
C THR A 782 22.23 -12.08 -0.92
N ASN A 783 23.36 -11.40 -0.68
CA ASN A 783 24.42 -11.88 0.17
C ASN A 783 23.98 -11.72 1.63
N ASN A 784 23.92 -12.83 2.35
CA ASN A 784 23.49 -12.86 3.74
C ASN A 784 24.62 -13.19 4.72
N THR A 785 25.86 -12.86 4.37
CA THR A 785 27.01 -12.99 5.30
C THR A 785 26.74 -12.26 6.62
N TYR A 786 26.04 -11.13 6.53
CA TYR A 786 25.49 -10.39 7.65
C TYR A 786 23.97 -10.28 7.46
N GLY A 787 23.22 -10.53 8.54
CA GLY A 787 21.79 -10.26 8.54
C GLY A 787 21.54 -8.76 8.54
N HIS A 788 20.48 -8.33 7.87
CA HIS A 788 20.13 -6.92 7.75
C HIS A 788 18.62 -6.76 7.51
N HIS A 789 18.14 -5.58 7.88
CA HIS A 789 16.73 -5.21 7.71
C HIS A 789 16.54 -4.47 6.41
N GLY A 790 15.33 -4.61 5.89
CA GLY A 790 14.81 -3.77 4.83
C GLY A 790 15.47 -3.91 3.48
N GLU A 791 15.78 -5.13 3.07
CA GLU A 791 16.21 -5.43 1.70
C GLU A 791 15.00 -5.34 0.76
N MET A 792 15.18 -4.71 -0.41
CA MET A 792 14.11 -4.54 -1.40
C MET A 792 14.23 -5.55 -2.54
N ALA A 793 13.07 -5.98 -3.02
CA ALA A 793 12.94 -6.77 -4.24
C ALA A 793 11.75 -6.25 -5.05
N TRP A 794 11.94 -5.09 -5.68
CA TRP A 794 10.86 -4.38 -6.38
C TRP A 794 11.13 -4.34 -7.88
N LEU A 795 10.26 -4.98 -8.65
CA LEU A 795 10.37 -5.06 -10.10
C LEU A 795 9.53 -3.96 -10.76
N GLN A 796 10.15 -3.12 -11.57
CA GLN A 796 9.46 -2.20 -12.47
C GLN A 796 9.51 -2.72 -13.90
N VAL A 797 8.35 -2.94 -14.49
CA VAL A 797 8.23 -3.44 -15.85
C VAL A 797 7.47 -2.45 -16.71
N TYR A 798 7.95 -2.29 -17.93
CA TYR A 798 7.35 -1.43 -18.94
C TYR A 798 6.89 -2.29 -20.10
N TYR A 799 5.67 -2.09 -20.55
CA TYR A 799 5.05 -2.89 -21.59
C TYR A 799 4.31 -2.03 -22.60
N LEU A 800 4.09 -2.60 -23.78
CA LEU A 800 3.19 -2.06 -24.79
C LEU A 800 1.93 -2.91 -24.87
N GLU A 801 0.87 -2.31 -25.39
CA GLU A 801 -0.43 -2.95 -25.63
C GLU A 801 -0.63 -3.13 -27.15
N GLU A 802 -1.02 -4.33 -27.55
CA GLU A 802 -1.34 -4.73 -28.93
C GLU A 802 -2.79 -5.20 -29.03
N ASP A 803 -3.41 -4.90 -30.18
CA ASP A 803 -4.77 -5.35 -30.53
C ASP A 803 -4.83 -6.86 -30.84
#